data_AF-A0A381NZF9-F1
#
_entry.id   AF-A0A381NZF9-F1
#
_cell.length_a   1.000
_cell.length_b   1.000
_cell.length_c   1.000
_cell.angle_alpha   90.00
_cell.angle_beta   90.00
_cell.angle_gamma   90.00
#
_symmetry.space_group_name_H-M   'P 1'
#
loop_
_entity.id
_entity.type
_entity.pdbx_description
1 polymer ?
#
loop_
_entity_poly.entity_id
_entity_poly.type
_entity_poly.pdbx_seq_one_letter_code
_entity_poly.pdbx_strand_id
1 'polypeptide(L)'
;VAEAVLGAIPALLGFLTGFIPYYATRAVVGRSSTSADEGPELTLKQWFVGALVFSAFYGGLVGLVAWLQYSTAASVALAVLLITTGPFTLAYARRMRTIVAHLGDRTASWFKLEAVARVREAQDELVGRLDVLRNRYREEVHGWDPLPAHFKRRSTWAALARVSAIGVATTGAVMFIMAYMDRPVQGLPLGTSPWEAIRASDPVGAQRDLLRDAEGVLQAARQLDLMQAGMADLRADFLRGERNFLTQQDHDETRALLVAYLDIRSALLKTIWLYRGDYTGVETPAYDPLEARAFLTAYTAAVILVEKAWLIFDTFNDDPTTREQLDRADLTWGIPAGTFSMLESSLSNRSVMAELQVAVHRFDAIRPAAGFPEEAPWGDLAARAALSRPAVDATLDEIGMRNLRRTFRQMARQIRDPVDELTPVISLTVSRFRFRERPPHQGLISSAQLDDLRAVLRPGDILIERRNWFISNTLLPGFWPHAALYLGSYEELLELDVTADPGTISAFQGQNERGHQFAVVEAIGEGVIYTSLEQSVGEADAVAVLRPLLSDEELRDALSRALSHWGKEYDFDFDFTTTDRLVCTELIFRTYDGILEIPPMDTIMGKPRIAASDFVRMWADGRASGTPQLELVRFLNFDEPAGTSVEADAETLVATLDRSRFTLLNLN
;
A
#
# COMPACT_ATOMS: atom_id res chain seq x y z
N VAL A 1 25.09 -33.70 -29.03
CA VAL A 1 25.98 -32.77 -29.76
C VAL A 1 25.34 -31.39 -29.91
N ALA A 2 24.11 -31.28 -30.41
CA ALA A 2 23.38 -30.00 -30.49
C ALA A 2 23.29 -29.24 -29.15
N GLU A 3 23.04 -29.92 -28.02
CA GLU A 3 23.00 -29.29 -26.68
C GLU A 3 24.34 -28.69 -26.21
N ALA A 4 25.47 -29.26 -26.63
CA ALA A 4 26.79 -28.77 -26.22
C ALA A 4 27.17 -27.51 -27.02
N VAL A 5 26.81 -27.46 -28.31
CA VAL A 5 27.08 -26.33 -29.21
C VAL A 5 26.16 -25.14 -28.90
N LEU A 6 24.87 -25.38 -28.63
CA LEU A 6 23.92 -24.31 -28.27
C LEU A 6 24.20 -23.67 -26.91
N GLY A 7 24.69 -24.45 -25.93
CA GLY A 7 25.09 -23.91 -24.63
C GLY A 7 26.42 -23.15 -24.64
N ALA A 8 27.25 -23.34 -25.68
CA ALA A 8 28.57 -22.72 -25.78
C ALA A 8 28.50 -21.21 -26.02
N ILE A 9 27.49 -20.72 -26.76
CA ILE A 9 27.36 -19.29 -27.09
C ILE A 9 27.00 -18.46 -25.84
N PRO A 10 25.97 -18.80 -25.04
CA PRO A 10 25.67 -18.06 -23.81
C PRO A 10 26.77 -18.23 -22.75
N ALA A 11 27.47 -19.37 -22.74
CA ALA A 11 28.61 -19.59 -21.85
C ALA A 11 29.84 -18.76 -22.26
N LEU A 12 30.11 -18.59 -23.56
CA LEU A 12 31.15 -17.70 -24.07
C LEU A 12 30.82 -16.25 -23.74
N LEU A 13 29.56 -15.85 -23.90
CA LEU A 13 29.10 -14.51 -23.58
C LEU A 13 29.27 -14.20 -22.10
N GLY A 14 28.81 -15.10 -21.22
CA GLY A 14 28.99 -14.95 -19.77
C GLY A 14 30.44 -15.11 -19.30
N PHE A 15 31.29 -15.83 -20.04
CA PHE A 15 32.73 -15.84 -19.82
C PHE A 15 33.35 -14.47 -20.13
N LEU A 16 33.05 -13.89 -21.29
CA LEU A 16 33.55 -12.56 -21.66
C LEU A 16 33.06 -11.47 -20.70
N THR A 17 31.81 -11.55 -20.26
CA THR A 17 31.20 -10.50 -19.43
C THR A 17 31.41 -10.68 -17.94
N GLY A 18 31.75 -11.88 -17.46
CA GLY A 18 31.99 -12.16 -16.03
C GLY A 18 33.44 -12.48 -15.67
N PHE A 19 34.16 -13.22 -16.54
CA PHE A 19 35.51 -13.71 -16.24
C PHE A 19 36.59 -12.64 -16.38
N ILE A 20 36.44 -11.74 -17.36
CA ILE A 20 37.35 -10.61 -17.59
C ILE A 20 37.37 -9.65 -16.38
N PRO A 21 36.23 -9.09 -15.92
CA PRO A 21 36.22 -8.21 -14.75
C PRO A 21 36.62 -8.97 -13.46
N TYR A 22 36.33 -10.27 -13.34
CA TYR A 22 36.80 -11.09 -12.22
C TYR A 22 38.33 -11.20 -12.17
N TYR A 23 38.99 -11.51 -13.28
CA TYR A 23 40.45 -11.58 -13.33
C TYR A 23 41.12 -10.21 -13.19
N ALA A 24 40.51 -9.15 -13.72
CA ALA A 24 40.96 -7.78 -13.50
C ALA A 24 40.91 -7.41 -12.01
N THR A 25 39.80 -7.73 -11.34
CA THR A 25 39.63 -7.56 -9.89
C THR A 25 40.73 -8.33 -9.13
N ARG A 26 40.96 -9.60 -9.50
CA ARG A 26 41.98 -10.44 -8.86
C ARG A 26 43.41 -9.95 -9.11
N ALA A 27 43.71 -9.40 -10.28
CA ALA A 27 45.02 -8.83 -10.58
C ALA A 27 45.31 -7.54 -9.79
N VAL A 28 44.28 -6.72 -9.54
CA VAL A 28 44.38 -5.52 -8.71
C VAL A 28 44.54 -5.89 -7.23
N VAL A 29 43.74 -6.85 -6.75
CA VAL A 29 43.78 -7.33 -5.36
C VAL A 29 45.08 -8.09 -5.07
N GLY A 30 45.51 -8.98 -5.96
CA GLY A 30 46.71 -9.82 -5.78
C GLY A 30 48.03 -9.04 -5.74
N ARG A 31 48.05 -7.77 -6.18
CA ARG A 31 49.18 -6.87 -6.00
C ARG A 31 49.26 -6.25 -4.59
N SER A 32 48.23 -6.45 -3.76
CA SER A 32 48.10 -5.80 -2.44
C SER A 32 48.12 -6.75 -1.24
N SER A 33 48.32 -8.05 -1.45
CA SER A 33 48.34 -9.07 -0.40
C SER A 33 49.64 -9.89 -0.46
N THR A 34 50.68 -9.43 0.23
CA THR A 34 51.81 -10.26 0.66
C THR A 34 51.64 -10.60 2.14
N SER A 35 50.88 -11.65 2.42
CA SER A 35 50.99 -12.44 3.65
C SER A 35 50.20 -13.73 3.42
N ALA A 36 50.92 -14.80 3.14
CA ALA A 36 50.37 -16.15 3.11
C ALA A 36 50.34 -16.63 4.56
N ASP A 37 49.14 -16.75 5.16
CA ASP A 37 48.83 -17.85 6.09
C ASP A 37 47.42 -17.89 6.72
N GLU A 38 46.46 -17.05 6.33
CA GLU A 38 45.10 -17.17 6.88
C GLU A 38 44.06 -17.52 5.79
N GLY A 39 43.09 -18.37 6.18
CA GLY A 39 42.05 -18.95 5.32
C GLY A 39 41.14 -17.92 4.63
N PRO A 40 40.11 -18.37 3.88
CA PRO A 40 39.45 -17.54 2.87
C PRO A 40 38.43 -16.56 3.49
N GLU A 41 38.90 -15.58 4.25
CA GLU A 41 38.11 -14.38 4.53
C GLU A 41 38.33 -13.38 3.39
N LEU A 42 37.29 -13.22 2.57
CA LEU A 42 37.24 -12.18 1.54
C LEU A 42 37.26 -10.81 2.24
N THR A 43 38.44 -10.17 2.27
CA THR A 43 38.62 -8.87 2.92
C THR A 43 37.72 -7.81 2.27
N LEU A 44 37.09 -6.94 3.06
CA LEU A 44 36.17 -5.85 2.62
C LEU A 44 36.69 -5.04 1.41
N LYS A 45 38.01 -4.90 1.31
CA LYS A 45 38.75 -4.27 0.20
C LYS A 45 38.53 -4.98 -1.14
N GLN A 46 38.44 -6.30 -1.15
CA GLN A 46 38.19 -7.12 -2.35
C GLN A 46 36.77 -6.90 -2.87
N TRP A 47 35.80 -6.77 -1.97
CA TRP A 47 34.42 -6.40 -2.30
C TRP A 47 34.34 -5.02 -2.95
N PHE A 48 35.00 -4.03 -2.37
CA PHE A 48 34.97 -2.66 -2.87
C PHE A 48 35.65 -2.51 -4.24
N VAL A 49 36.82 -3.15 -4.41
CA VAL A 49 37.53 -3.17 -5.71
C VAL A 49 36.73 -3.95 -6.75
N GLY A 50 36.11 -5.07 -6.37
CA GLY A 50 35.22 -5.84 -7.24
C GLY A 50 34.02 -5.01 -7.72
N ALA A 51 33.32 -4.35 -6.80
CA ALA A 51 32.19 -3.49 -7.15
C ALA A 51 32.59 -2.40 -8.15
N LEU A 52 33.70 -1.70 -7.91
CA LEU A 52 34.21 -0.66 -8.82
C LEU A 52 34.58 -1.19 -10.20
N VAL A 53 35.31 -2.30 -10.28
CA VAL A 53 35.77 -2.88 -11.55
C VAL A 53 34.59 -3.40 -12.37
N PHE A 54 33.63 -4.07 -11.73
CA PHE A 54 32.42 -4.56 -12.41
C PHE A 54 31.51 -3.42 -12.86
N SER A 55 31.29 -2.40 -12.02
CA SER A 55 30.50 -1.22 -12.40
C SER A 55 31.13 -0.44 -13.55
N ALA A 56 32.46 -0.26 -13.55
CA ALA A 56 33.16 0.40 -14.65
C ALA A 56 33.09 -0.41 -15.95
N PHE A 57 33.25 -1.73 -15.87
CA PHE A 57 33.19 -2.62 -17.03
C PHE A 57 31.80 -2.65 -17.66
N TYR A 58 30.73 -2.80 -16.87
CA TYR A 58 29.36 -2.79 -17.38
C TYR A 58 28.88 -1.41 -17.80
N GLY A 59 29.24 -0.36 -17.06
CA GLY A 59 28.96 1.03 -17.44
C GLY A 59 29.61 1.39 -18.77
N GLY A 60 30.86 0.95 -19.00
CA GLY A 60 31.56 1.13 -20.28
C GLY A 60 30.90 0.35 -21.42
N LEU A 61 30.42 -0.87 -21.17
CA LEU A 61 29.73 -1.67 -22.18
C LEU A 61 28.39 -1.04 -22.60
N VAL A 62 27.60 -0.57 -21.64
CA VAL A 62 26.33 0.14 -21.90
C VAL A 62 26.59 1.47 -22.61
N GLY A 63 27.61 2.22 -22.18
CA GLY A 63 28.03 3.46 -22.83
C GLY A 63 28.52 3.25 -24.26
N LEU A 64 29.26 2.16 -24.54
CA LEU A 64 29.71 1.80 -25.89
C LEU A 64 28.52 1.49 -26.81
N VAL A 65 27.51 0.78 -26.32
CA VAL A 65 26.31 0.43 -27.10
C VAL A 65 25.44 1.66 -27.38
N ALA A 66 25.32 2.56 -26.40
CA ALA A 66 24.67 3.86 -26.59
C ALA A 66 25.45 4.76 -27.57
N TRP A 67 26.78 4.74 -27.53
CA TRP A 67 27.66 5.52 -28.41
C TRP A 67 27.66 5.03 -29.86
N LEU A 68 27.52 3.72 -30.09
CA LEU A 68 27.40 3.11 -31.42
C LEU A 68 26.02 3.33 -32.09
N GLN A 69 25.16 4.17 -31.51
CA GLN A 69 23.80 4.47 -31.99
C GLN A 69 22.89 3.26 -32.21
N TYR A 70 23.06 2.20 -31.41
CA TYR A 70 22.07 1.14 -31.35
C TYR A 70 20.78 1.66 -30.67
N SER A 71 19.61 1.12 -31.07
CA SER A 71 18.34 1.56 -30.49
C SER A 71 18.31 1.39 -28.97
N THR A 72 17.55 2.24 -28.27
CA THR A 72 17.35 2.15 -26.81
C THR A 72 16.93 0.74 -26.37
N ALA A 73 16.16 0.05 -27.22
CA ALA A 73 15.75 -1.34 -27.02
C ALA A 73 16.92 -2.34 -27.01
N ALA A 74 17.95 -2.15 -27.83
CA ALA A 74 19.13 -3.02 -27.85
C ALA A 74 19.98 -2.88 -26.59
N SER A 75 20.06 -1.66 -26.04
CA SER A 75 20.78 -1.38 -24.79
C SER A 75 20.11 -2.04 -23.58
N VAL A 76 18.78 -1.96 -23.50
CA VAL A 76 17.99 -2.60 -22.44
C VAL A 76 18.03 -4.12 -22.56
N ALA A 77 17.89 -4.68 -23.77
CA ALA A 77 17.98 -6.11 -24.00
C ALA A 77 19.36 -6.67 -23.58
N LEU A 78 20.45 -5.96 -23.87
CA LEU A 78 21.78 -6.35 -23.44
C LEU A 78 21.94 -6.29 -21.91
N ALA A 79 21.44 -5.23 -21.26
CA ALA A 79 21.50 -5.10 -19.81
C ALA A 79 20.76 -6.24 -19.09
N VAL A 80 19.61 -6.66 -19.59
CA VAL A 80 18.83 -7.78 -19.05
C VAL A 80 19.51 -9.13 -19.32
N LEU A 81 20.10 -9.33 -20.50
CA LEU A 81 20.86 -10.55 -20.82
C LEU A 81 22.13 -10.72 -19.96
N LEU A 82 22.76 -9.62 -19.54
CA LEU A 82 23.94 -9.66 -18.66
C LEU A 82 23.62 -10.21 -17.27
N ILE A 83 22.43 -9.94 -16.74
CA ILE A 83 22.00 -10.44 -15.41
C ILE A 83 21.85 -11.97 -15.42
N THR A 84 21.40 -12.54 -16.55
CA THR A 84 21.07 -13.97 -16.65
C THR A 84 22.25 -14.85 -17.10
N THR A 85 23.20 -14.30 -17.85
CA THR A 85 24.35 -15.04 -18.42
C THR A 85 25.43 -15.41 -17.39
N GLY A 86 25.58 -14.64 -16.31
CA GLY A 86 26.53 -14.91 -15.22
C GLY A 86 26.25 -16.23 -14.47
N PRO A 87 25.07 -16.39 -13.84
CA PRO A 87 24.68 -17.63 -13.15
C PRO A 87 24.67 -18.85 -14.10
N PHE A 88 24.24 -18.65 -15.35
CA PHE A 88 24.25 -19.69 -16.39
C PHE A 88 25.67 -20.23 -16.63
N THR A 89 26.66 -19.35 -16.75
CA THR A 89 28.06 -19.72 -17.00
C THR A 89 28.66 -20.50 -15.83
N LEU A 90 28.33 -20.12 -14.59
CA LEU A 90 28.79 -20.83 -13.40
C LEU A 90 28.22 -22.26 -13.31
N ALA A 91 26.93 -22.43 -13.61
CA ALA A 91 26.27 -23.73 -13.65
C ALA A 91 26.79 -24.59 -14.82
N TYR A 92 26.99 -24.00 -16.00
CA TYR A 92 27.52 -24.67 -17.17
C TYR A 92 28.98 -25.11 -16.97
N ALA A 93 29.83 -24.28 -16.34
CA ALA A 93 31.23 -24.61 -16.05
C ALA A 93 31.38 -25.80 -15.09
N ARG A 94 30.55 -25.88 -14.02
CA ARG A 94 30.52 -27.04 -13.11
C ARG A 94 30.10 -28.33 -13.85
N ARG A 95 29.11 -28.20 -14.75
CA ARG A 95 28.64 -29.31 -15.60
C ARG A 95 29.69 -29.72 -16.64
N MET A 96 30.44 -28.77 -17.20
CA MET A 96 31.49 -29.04 -18.16
C MET A 96 32.69 -29.73 -17.52
N ARG A 97 33.08 -29.36 -16.29
CA ARG A 97 34.08 -30.10 -15.50
C ARG A 97 33.70 -31.56 -15.29
N THR A 98 32.44 -31.85 -14.97
CA THR A 98 31.94 -33.22 -14.82
C THR A 98 31.82 -33.97 -16.14
N ILE A 99 31.49 -33.28 -17.24
CA ILE A 99 31.47 -33.87 -18.59
C ILE A 99 32.89 -34.21 -19.07
N VAL A 100 33.85 -33.31 -18.87
CA VAL A 100 35.26 -33.47 -19.28
C VAL A 100 35.98 -34.51 -18.42
N ALA A 101 35.70 -34.55 -17.11
CA ALA A 101 36.29 -35.54 -16.20
C ALA A 101 35.88 -36.98 -16.50
N HIS A 102 34.78 -37.21 -17.25
CA HIS A 102 34.29 -38.54 -17.62
C HIS A 102 34.21 -38.71 -19.14
N LEU A 103 34.97 -37.90 -19.90
CA LEU A 103 34.90 -37.88 -21.35
C LEU A 103 35.37 -39.23 -21.94
N GLY A 104 36.41 -39.85 -21.35
CA GLY A 104 36.91 -41.18 -21.74
C GLY A 104 35.85 -42.29 -21.59
N ASP A 105 35.28 -42.45 -20.39
CA ASP A 105 34.25 -43.47 -20.12
C ASP A 105 32.96 -43.23 -20.91
N ARG A 106 32.61 -41.96 -21.16
CA ARG A 106 31.44 -41.63 -21.97
C ARG A 106 31.68 -41.87 -23.45
N THR A 107 32.85 -41.59 -24.02
CA THR A 107 33.14 -41.93 -25.42
C THR A 107 33.03 -43.42 -25.72
N ALA A 108 33.37 -44.29 -24.75
CA ALA A 108 33.14 -45.74 -24.87
C ALA A 108 31.64 -46.12 -24.90
N SER A 109 30.79 -45.39 -24.18
CA SER A 109 29.33 -45.56 -24.21
C SER A 109 28.65 -45.00 -25.47
N TRP A 110 29.32 -44.10 -26.22
CA TRP A 110 28.78 -43.52 -27.46
C TRP A 110 28.67 -44.55 -28.60
N PHE A 111 29.47 -45.62 -28.56
CA PHE A 111 29.41 -46.72 -29.52
C PHE A 111 28.50 -47.88 -29.08
N LYS A 112 27.87 -47.81 -27.90
CA LYS A 112 27.00 -48.86 -27.34
C LYS A 112 25.63 -48.31 -26.92
N LEU A 113 25.03 -47.48 -27.77
CA LEU A 113 23.74 -46.83 -27.56
C LEU A 113 22.62 -47.81 -27.15
N GLU A 114 22.55 -48.99 -27.75
CA GLU A 114 21.57 -50.04 -27.40
C GLU A 114 21.79 -50.65 -26.02
N ALA A 115 23.04 -50.79 -25.56
CA ALA A 115 23.32 -51.33 -24.23
C ALA A 115 22.94 -50.32 -23.14
N VAL A 116 23.20 -49.03 -23.38
CA VAL A 116 22.83 -47.95 -22.47
C VAL A 116 21.30 -47.79 -22.41
N ALA A 117 20.61 -47.93 -23.55
CA ALA A 117 19.15 -47.91 -23.60
C ALA A 117 18.55 -49.06 -22.76
N ARG A 118 19.05 -50.29 -22.93
CA ARG A 118 18.60 -51.46 -22.14
C ARG A 118 18.84 -51.32 -20.65
N VAL A 119 20.00 -50.78 -20.24
CA VAL A 119 20.29 -50.55 -18.81
C VAL A 119 19.37 -49.49 -18.23
N ARG A 120 19.01 -48.45 -18.99
CA ARG A 120 18.04 -47.43 -18.55
C ARG A 120 16.63 -48.00 -18.45
N GLU A 121 16.21 -48.80 -19.42
CA GLU A 121 14.90 -49.46 -19.39
C GLU A 121 14.79 -50.40 -18.19
N ALA A 122 15.83 -51.20 -17.91
CA ALA A 122 15.89 -52.05 -16.73
C ALA A 122 15.90 -51.25 -15.42
N GLN A 123 16.58 -50.10 -15.38
CA GLN A 123 16.57 -49.20 -14.23
C GLN A 123 15.18 -48.61 -13.98
N ASP A 124 14.51 -48.12 -15.04
CA ASP A 124 13.17 -47.55 -14.94
C ASP A 124 12.14 -48.61 -14.51
N GLU A 125 12.27 -49.85 -15.00
CA GLU A 125 11.45 -50.98 -14.56
C GLU A 125 11.66 -51.30 -13.07
N LEU A 126 12.92 -51.34 -12.61
CA LEU A 126 13.25 -51.64 -11.23
C LEU A 126 12.72 -50.56 -10.27
N VAL A 127 12.87 -49.29 -10.63
CA VAL A 127 12.35 -48.14 -9.86
C VAL A 127 10.82 -48.18 -9.84
N GLY A 128 10.17 -48.51 -10.95
CA GLY A 128 8.71 -48.69 -11.01
C GLY A 128 8.22 -49.78 -10.06
N ARG A 129 8.90 -50.93 -10.01
CA ARG A 129 8.57 -52.01 -9.07
C ARG A 129 8.76 -51.60 -7.61
N LEU A 130 9.82 -50.86 -7.30
CA LEU A 130 10.07 -50.35 -5.95
C LEU A 130 9.02 -49.32 -5.51
N ASP A 131 8.53 -48.48 -6.43
CA ASP A 131 7.46 -47.52 -6.15
C ASP A 131 6.13 -48.23 -5.82
N VAL A 132 5.79 -49.31 -6.53
CA VAL A 132 4.61 -50.14 -6.23
C VAL A 132 4.75 -50.78 -4.85
N LEU A 133 5.89 -51.38 -4.54
CA LEU A 133 6.13 -52.02 -3.24
C LEU A 133 6.08 -51.01 -2.09
N ARG A 134 6.67 -49.82 -2.27
CA ARG A 134 6.61 -48.72 -1.30
C ARG A 134 5.18 -48.31 -1.00
N ASN A 135 4.37 -48.10 -2.04
CA ASN A 135 2.99 -47.64 -1.88
C ASN A 135 2.12 -48.70 -1.22
N ARG A 136 2.31 -49.97 -1.61
CA ARG A 136 1.62 -51.09 -0.98
C ARG A 136 1.96 -51.23 0.51
N TYR A 137 3.22 -51.06 0.90
CA TYR A 137 3.62 -51.05 2.30
C TYR A 137 3.00 -49.89 3.09
N ARG A 138 2.89 -48.69 2.48
CA ARG A 138 2.23 -47.52 3.10
C ARG A 138 0.75 -47.77 3.38
N GLU A 139 0.04 -48.37 2.43
CA GLU A 139 -1.39 -48.68 2.58
C GLU A 139 -1.61 -49.82 3.58
N GLU A 140 -0.95 -50.96 3.37
CA GLU A 140 -1.23 -52.20 4.11
C GLU A 140 -0.70 -52.17 5.55
N VAL A 141 0.43 -51.49 5.80
CA VAL A 141 1.09 -51.50 7.13
C VAL A 141 0.85 -50.21 7.91
N HIS A 142 0.83 -49.06 7.24
CA HIS A 142 0.69 -47.76 7.90
C HIS A 142 -0.70 -47.14 7.77
N GLY A 143 -1.59 -47.68 6.92
CA GLY A 143 -2.93 -47.14 6.69
C GLY A 143 -2.92 -45.75 6.04
N TRP A 144 -1.84 -45.39 5.33
CA TRP A 144 -1.66 -44.09 4.69
C TRP A 144 -1.93 -44.17 3.20
N ASP A 145 -2.42 -43.07 2.62
CA ASP A 145 -2.61 -42.94 1.18
C ASP A 145 -1.29 -43.14 0.38
N PRO A 146 -1.39 -43.72 -0.83
CA PRO A 146 -0.24 -43.96 -1.70
C PRO A 146 0.34 -42.66 -2.24
N LEU A 147 1.67 -42.61 -2.37
CA LEU A 147 2.35 -41.45 -2.97
C LEU A 147 2.29 -41.52 -4.51
N PRO A 148 2.20 -40.38 -5.21
CA PRO A 148 2.27 -40.36 -6.67
C PRO A 148 3.60 -40.92 -7.18
N ALA A 149 3.58 -41.64 -8.30
CA ALA A 149 4.76 -42.26 -8.90
C ALA A 149 5.83 -41.18 -9.22
N HIS A 150 7.04 -41.35 -8.69
CA HIS A 150 8.12 -40.40 -8.89
C HIS A 150 9.17 -41.04 -9.79
N PHE A 151 9.40 -40.47 -10.99
CA PHE A 151 10.72 -40.21 -11.58
C PHE A 151 10.54 -39.69 -13.02
N LYS A 152 10.06 -38.46 -13.19
CA LYS A 152 10.34 -37.71 -14.44
C LYS A 152 11.57 -36.87 -14.20
N ARG A 153 12.70 -37.31 -14.75
CA ARG A 153 13.97 -36.56 -14.77
C ARG A 153 13.66 -35.11 -15.13
N ARG A 154 13.92 -34.15 -14.22
CA ARG A 154 13.68 -32.72 -14.45
C ARG A 154 14.34 -32.34 -15.78
N SER A 155 13.53 -32.14 -16.81
CA SER A 155 14.01 -31.74 -18.13
C SER A 155 14.66 -30.36 -17.98
N THR A 156 15.95 -30.28 -18.24
CA THR A 156 16.70 -29.01 -18.23
C THR A 156 16.08 -28.01 -19.20
N TRP A 157 15.38 -28.48 -20.25
CA TRP A 157 14.59 -27.66 -21.16
C TRP A 157 13.38 -26.99 -20.49
N ALA A 158 12.74 -27.62 -19.51
CA ALA A 158 11.64 -26.99 -18.77
C ALA A 158 12.13 -25.88 -17.85
N ALA A 159 13.35 -25.98 -17.32
CA ALA A 159 13.99 -24.91 -16.56
C ALA A 159 14.48 -23.78 -17.49
N LEU A 160 15.08 -24.13 -18.63
CA LEU A 160 15.52 -23.17 -19.65
C LEU A 160 14.32 -22.39 -20.23
N ALA A 161 13.23 -23.08 -20.55
CA ALA A 161 12.00 -22.47 -21.05
C ALA A 161 11.37 -21.54 -20.00
N ARG A 162 11.38 -21.92 -18.70
CA ARG A 162 10.89 -21.04 -17.63
C ARG A 162 11.74 -19.79 -17.45
N VAL A 163 13.07 -19.91 -17.45
CA VAL A 163 13.96 -18.75 -17.27
C VAL A 163 13.92 -17.83 -18.49
N SER A 164 13.90 -18.38 -19.71
CA SER A 164 13.71 -17.60 -20.93
C SER A 164 12.33 -16.96 -20.99
N ALA A 165 11.27 -17.66 -20.55
CA ALA A 165 9.92 -17.09 -20.47
C ALA A 165 9.84 -15.96 -19.44
N ILE A 166 10.51 -16.08 -18.30
CA ILE A 166 10.62 -14.99 -17.31
C ILE A 166 11.37 -13.82 -17.94
N GLY A 167 12.52 -14.03 -18.59
CA GLY A 167 13.27 -12.95 -19.24
C GLY A 167 12.46 -12.22 -20.33
N VAL A 168 11.72 -12.96 -21.16
CA VAL A 168 10.82 -12.39 -22.17
C VAL A 168 9.63 -11.68 -21.53
N ALA A 169 9.04 -12.24 -20.47
CA ALA A 169 7.93 -11.62 -19.76
C ALA A 169 8.35 -10.33 -19.03
N THR A 170 9.52 -10.31 -18.38
CA THR A 170 10.06 -9.11 -17.73
C THR A 170 10.42 -8.06 -18.77
N THR A 171 11.03 -8.45 -19.89
CA THR A 171 11.31 -7.52 -21.00
C THR A 171 10.01 -6.97 -21.60
N GLY A 172 9.00 -7.83 -21.79
CA GLY A 172 7.67 -7.44 -22.25
C GLY A 172 6.95 -6.52 -21.27
N ALA A 173 7.03 -6.78 -19.96
CA ALA A 173 6.44 -5.95 -18.91
C ALA A 173 7.14 -4.60 -18.80
N VAL A 174 8.48 -4.55 -18.87
CA VAL A 174 9.23 -3.29 -18.87
C VAL A 174 8.96 -2.50 -20.15
N MET A 175 8.92 -3.15 -21.32
CA MET A 175 8.53 -2.51 -22.58
C MET A 175 7.07 -2.04 -22.56
N PHE A 176 6.17 -2.79 -21.93
CA PHE A 176 4.78 -2.40 -21.75
C PHE A 176 4.65 -1.21 -20.82
N ILE A 177 5.35 -1.20 -19.68
CA ILE A 177 5.37 -0.07 -18.73
C ILE A 177 6.00 1.16 -19.38
N MET A 178 7.11 1.04 -20.11
CA MET A 178 7.71 2.16 -20.84
C MET A 178 6.77 2.67 -21.96
N ALA A 179 6.15 1.76 -22.71
CA ALA A 179 5.17 2.12 -23.72
C ALA A 179 3.89 2.73 -23.11
N TYR A 180 3.55 2.41 -21.85
CA TYR A 180 2.40 2.92 -21.11
C TYR A 180 2.70 4.25 -20.42
N MET A 181 3.95 4.46 -19.98
CA MET A 181 4.42 5.74 -19.42
C MET A 181 4.55 6.84 -20.49
N ASP A 182 4.84 6.47 -21.73
CA ASP A 182 4.77 7.37 -22.90
C ASP A 182 3.37 7.45 -23.52
N ARG A 183 2.36 6.74 -22.95
CA ARG A 183 0.96 6.92 -23.38
C ARG A 183 0.30 8.02 -22.54
N PRO A 184 -0.44 8.93 -23.17
CA PRO A 184 -1.30 9.84 -22.44
C PRO A 184 -2.33 9.05 -21.62
N VAL A 185 -2.53 9.47 -20.37
CA VAL A 185 -3.45 8.88 -19.38
C VAL A 185 -4.83 8.63 -20.00
N GLN A 186 -5.30 7.38 -19.98
CA GLN A 186 -6.64 7.02 -20.45
C GLN A 186 -7.69 7.64 -19.52
N GLY A 187 -8.55 8.49 -20.09
CA GLY A 187 -9.65 9.17 -19.39
C GLY A 187 -9.92 10.59 -19.87
N LEU A 188 -8.97 11.22 -20.56
CA LEU A 188 -9.16 12.51 -21.21
C LEU A 188 -9.14 12.32 -22.73
N PRO A 189 -10.23 12.65 -23.45
CA PRO A 189 -10.22 12.63 -24.91
C PRO A 189 -9.10 13.54 -25.43
N LEU A 190 -8.18 12.96 -26.20
CA LEU A 190 -7.26 13.74 -27.02
C LEU A 190 -7.97 14.04 -28.34
N GLY A 191 -8.33 15.31 -28.49
CA GLY A 191 -9.10 15.88 -29.60
C GLY A 191 -9.28 17.39 -29.36
N THR A 192 -9.81 18.09 -30.36
CA THR A 192 -10.24 19.50 -30.25
C THR A 192 -11.14 19.66 -29.04
N SER A 193 -11.08 20.81 -28.37
CA SER A 193 -11.88 21.03 -27.17
C SER A 193 -13.36 20.77 -27.49
N PRO A 194 -14.12 20.07 -26.62
CA PRO A 194 -15.56 19.90 -26.83
C PRO A 194 -16.30 21.23 -26.95
N TRP A 195 -15.79 22.26 -26.27
CA TRP A 195 -16.34 23.61 -26.38
C TRP A 195 -16.08 24.24 -27.75
N GLU A 196 -14.94 23.98 -28.40
CA GLU A 196 -14.69 24.44 -29.78
C GLU A 196 -15.68 23.81 -30.78
N ALA A 197 -16.03 22.54 -30.58
CA ALA A 197 -17.05 21.86 -31.39
C ALA A 197 -18.46 22.46 -31.17
N ILE A 198 -18.80 22.79 -29.92
CA ILE A 198 -20.06 23.49 -29.59
C ILE A 198 -20.04 24.89 -30.17
N ARG A 199 -18.96 25.66 -30.02
CA ARG A 199 -18.81 27.00 -30.56
C ARG A 199 -18.99 27.04 -32.08
N ALA A 200 -18.50 26.03 -32.80
CA ALA A 200 -18.65 25.94 -34.25
C ALA A 200 -20.10 25.63 -34.68
N SER A 201 -20.91 24.98 -33.82
CA SER A 201 -22.27 24.54 -34.13
C SER A 201 -23.38 25.41 -33.52
N ASP A 202 -23.20 25.89 -32.29
CA ASP A 202 -24.06 26.79 -31.52
C ASP A 202 -23.22 27.83 -30.74
N PRO A 203 -22.87 28.98 -31.35
CA PRO A 203 -22.10 30.02 -30.71
C PRO A 203 -22.79 30.64 -29.47
N VAL A 204 -24.13 30.68 -29.45
CA VAL A 204 -24.90 31.29 -28.35
C VAL A 204 -24.90 30.36 -27.15
N GLY A 205 -25.06 29.06 -27.36
CA GLY A 205 -24.88 28.02 -26.34
C GLY A 205 -23.46 28.04 -25.76
N ALA A 206 -22.45 28.07 -26.63
CA ALA A 206 -21.04 28.13 -26.23
C ALA A 206 -20.72 29.36 -25.35
N GLN A 207 -21.31 30.53 -25.67
CA GLN A 207 -21.14 31.73 -24.86
C GLN A 207 -21.81 31.61 -23.47
N ARG A 208 -22.97 30.96 -23.40
CA ARG A 208 -23.69 30.73 -22.13
C ARG A 208 -22.92 29.78 -21.22
N ASP A 209 -22.40 28.69 -21.76
CA ASP A 209 -21.59 27.73 -21.00
C ASP A 209 -20.30 28.37 -20.49
N LEU A 210 -19.64 29.16 -21.34
CA LEU A 210 -18.45 29.91 -20.96
C LEU A 210 -18.71 30.92 -19.84
N LEU A 211 -19.85 31.63 -19.87
CA LEU A 211 -20.22 32.57 -18.82
C LEU A 211 -20.43 31.86 -17.47
N ARG A 212 -21.17 30.73 -17.47
CA ARG A 212 -21.39 29.92 -16.27
C ARG A 212 -20.07 29.42 -15.68
N ASP A 213 -19.19 28.90 -16.52
CA ASP A 213 -17.93 28.32 -16.05
C ASP A 213 -16.95 29.40 -15.57
N ALA A 214 -16.99 30.60 -16.16
CA ALA A 214 -16.24 31.77 -15.70
C ALA A 214 -16.65 32.20 -14.28
N GLU A 215 -17.96 32.26 -13.99
CA GLU A 215 -18.47 32.51 -12.64
C GLU A 215 -18.07 31.37 -11.68
N GLY A 216 -18.12 30.13 -12.16
CA GLY A 216 -17.67 28.95 -11.42
C GLY A 216 -16.19 29.02 -11.00
N VAL A 217 -15.30 29.50 -11.87
CA VAL A 217 -13.87 29.70 -11.53
C VAL A 217 -13.70 30.74 -10.43
N LEU A 218 -14.44 31.85 -10.47
CA LEU A 218 -14.39 32.88 -9.41
C LEU A 218 -14.94 32.36 -8.08
N GLN A 219 -16.00 31.53 -8.11
CA GLN A 219 -16.52 30.88 -6.91
C GLN A 219 -15.52 29.88 -6.32
N ALA A 220 -14.93 29.03 -7.17
CA ALA A 220 -13.88 28.09 -6.78
C ALA A 220 -12.68 28.82 -6.14
N ALA A 221 -12.28 29.97 -6.70
CA ALA A 221 -11.22 30.81 -6.14
C ALA A 221 -11.54 31.24 -4.70
N ARG A 222 -12.75 31.78 -4.46
CA ARG A 222 -13.19 32.20 -3.12
C ARG A 222 -13.25 31.05 -2.12
N GLN A 223 -13.74 29.88 -2.56
CA GLN A 223 -13.78 28.69 -1.70
C GLN A 223 -12.36 28.24 -1.33
N LEU A 224 -11.44 28.19 -2.30
CA LEU A 224 -10.05 27.85 -2.02
C LEU A 224 -9.35 28.86 -1.10
N ASP A 225 -9.67 30.15 -1.20
CA ASP A 225 -9.15 31.18 -0.29
C ASP A 225 -9.61 30.95 1.16
N LEU A 226 -10.91 30.63 1.36
CA LEU A 226 -11.46 30.28 2.68
C LEU A 226 -10.84 28.99 3.24
N MET A 227 -10.68 27.98 2.40
CA MET A 227 -10.08 26.70 2.79
C MET A 227 -8.61 26.86 3.18
N GLN A 228 -7.85 27.68 2.44
CA GLN A 228 -6.47 27.96 2.78
C GLN A 228 -6.35 28.60 4.17
N ALA A 229 -7.26 29.52 4.53
CA ALA A 229 -7.30 30.09 5.87
C ALA A 229 -7.58 29.00 6.93
N GLY A 230 -8.59 28.15 6.70
CA GLY A 230 -8.89 27.02 7.59
C GLY A 230 -7.75 26.02 7.73
N MET A 231 -7.02 25.72 6.66
CA MET A 231 -5.83 24.85 6.69
C MET A 231 -4.67 25.48 7.48
N ALA A 232 -4.49 26.80 7.39
CA ALA A 232 -3.47 27.52 8.15
C ALA A 232 -3.79 27.54 9.66
N ASP A 233 -5.07 27.74 10.01
CA ASP A 233 -5.54 27.69 11.39
C ASP A 233 -5.38 26.27 11.96
N LEU A 234 -5.82 25.24 11.22
CA LEU A 234 -5.67 23.84 11.60
C LEU A 234 -4.19 23.49 11.83
N ARG A 235 -3.28 23.90 10.94
CA ARG A 235 -1.84 23.74 11.15
C ARG A 235 -1.36 24.42 12.43
N ALA A 236 -1.81 25.63 12.70
CA ALA A 236 -1.42 26.36 13.90
C ALA A 236 -1.88 25.62 15.18
N ASP A 237 -3.08 25.05 15.17
CA ASP A 237 -3.61 24.25 16.27
C ASP A 237 -2.79 22.98 16.50
N PHE A 238 -2.42 22.25 15.42
CA PHE A 238 -1.53 21.09 15.50
C PHE A 238 -0.15 21.46 16.07
N LEU A 239 0.43 22.59 15.63
CA LEU A 239 1.72 23.08 16.14
C LEU A 239 1.65 23.52 17.62
N ARG A 240 0.48 23.97 18.08
CA ARG A 240 0.22 24.29 19.49
C ARG A 240 -0.10 23.05 20.34
N GLY A 241 -0.33 21.90 19.71
CA GLY A 241 -0.78 20.67 20.38
C GLY A 241 -2.24 20.72 20.82
N GLU A 242 -3.03 21.63 20.25
CA GLU A 242 -4.48 21.76 20.51
C GLU A 242 -5.30 20.72 19.73
N ARG A 243 -4.72 20.13 18.68
CA ARG A 243 -5.29 19.06 17.86
C ARG A 243 -4.36 17.86 17.78
N ASN A 244 -4.94 16.68 17.54
CA ASN A 244 -4.21 15.43 17.48
C ASN A 244 -4.83 14.44 16.47
N PHE A 245 -4.01 13.89 15.58
CA PHE A 245 -4.43 12.87 14.60
C PHE A 245 -4.95 11.57 15.25
N LEU A 246 -4.76 11.39 16.56
CA LEU A 246 -5.37 10.30 17.32
C LEU A 246 -6.88 10.45 17.48
N THR A 247 -7.44 11.67 17.48
CA THR A 247 -8.88 11.83 17.69
C THR A 247 -9.65 11.63 16.38
N GLN A 248 -10.83 11.02 16.48
CA GLN A 248 -11.72 10.81 15.34
C GLN A 248 -12.22 12.15 14.78
N GLN A 249 -12.52 13.11 15.67
CA GLN A 249 -12.98 14.44 15.26
C GLN A 249 -11.93 15.19 14.43
N ASP A 250 -10.68 15.28 14.89
CA ASP A 250 -9.62 15.99 14.15
C ASP A 250 -9.31 15.31 12.82
N HIS A 251 -9.41 13.98 12.77
CA HIS A 251 -9.27 13.22 11.54
C HIS A 251 -10.36 13.59 10.53
N ASP A 252 -11.63 13.57 10.94
CA ASP A 252 -12.76 13.88 10.05
C ASP A 252 -12.73 15.32 9.56
N GLU A 253 -12.39 16.28 10.41
CA GLU A 253 -12.22 17.70 10.01
C GLU A 253 -11.08 17.87 8.98
N THR A 254 -9.97 17.15 9.16
CA THR A 254 -8.85 17.16 8.21
C THR A 254 -9.24 16.56 6.86
N ARG A 255 -9.97 15.43 6.86
CA ARG A 255 -10.41 14.74 5.63
C ARG A 255 -11.47 15.53 4.89
N ALA A 256 -12.40 16.18 5.59
CA ALA A 256 -13.41 17.05 4.99
C ALA A 256 -12.77 18.20 4.20
N LEU A 257 -11.76 18.86 4.77
CA LEU A 257 -11.00 19.90 4.07
C LEU A 257 -10.24 19.36 2.86
N LEU A 258 -9.67 18.15 2.95
CA LEU A 258 -8.93 17.55 1.84
C LEU A 258 -9.86 17.16 0.68
N VAL A 259 -11.02 16.57 0.95
CA VAL A 259 -12.03 16.22 -0.07
C VAL A 259 -12.52 17.48 -0.78
N ALA A 260 -12.90 18.52 -0.03
CA ALA A 260 -13.34 19.79 -0.62
C ALA A 260 -12.27 20.39 -1.56
N TYR A 261 -10.98 20.22 -1.22
CA TYR A 261 -9.88 20.72 -2.05
C TYR A 261 -9.78 19.90 -3.34
N LEU A 262 -9.86 18.58 -3.25
CA LEU A 262 -9.81 17.66 -4.39
C LEU A 262 -10.98 17.87 -5.36
N ASP A 263 -12.18 18.16 -4.85
CA ASP A 263 -13.35 18.45 -5.66
C ASP A 263 -13.19 19.75 -6.45
N ILE A 264 -12.78 20.83 -5.78
CA ILE A 264 -12.54 22.11 -6.44
C ILE A 264 -11.38 21.99 -7.43
N ARG A 265 -10.31 21.28 -7.07
CA ARG A 265 -9.19 21.01 -7.96
C ARG A 265 -9.65 20.30 -9.23
N SER A 266 -10.48 19.27 -9.07
CA SER A 266 -11.02 18.49 -10.19
C SER A 266 -11.91 19.36 -11.09
N ALA A 267 -12.71 20.26 -10.50
CA ALA A 267 -13.51 21.22 -11.26
C ALA A 267 -12.63 22.18 -12.09
N LEU A 268 -11.60 22.77 -11.49
CA LEU A 268 -10.67 23.68 -12.18
C LEU A 268 -9.88 22.97 -13.29
N LEU A 269 -9.42 21.73 -13.07
CA LEU A 269 -8.76 20.92 -14.11
C LEU A 269 -9.69 20.62 -15.29
N LYS A 270 -10.97 20.33 -15.02
CA LYS A 270 -11.99 20.18 -16.07
C LYS A 270 -12.18 21.47 -16.86
N THR A 271 -12.22 22.63 -16.20
CA THR A 271 -12.31 23.94 -16.87
C THR A 271 -11.10 24.21 -17.77
N ILE A 272 -9.88 23.95 -17.28
CA ILE A 272 -8.66 24.08 -18.08
C ILE A 272 -8.74 23.18 -19.31
N TRP A 273 -9.16 21.93 -19.14
CA TRP A 273 -9.28 20.99 -20.24
C TRP A 273 -10.38 21.39 -21.24
N LEU A 274 -11.52 21.90 -20.77
CA LEU A 274 -12.64 22.36 -21.61
C LEU A 274 -12.26 23.56 -22.47
N TYR A 275 -11.50 24.52 -21.94
CA TYR A 275 -11.14 25.74 -22.67
C TYR A 275 -9.67 25.76 -23.11
N ARG A 276 -9.00 24.59 -23.15
CA ARG A 276 -7.73 24.44 -23.86
C ARG A 276 -8.01 24.58 -25.35
N GLY A 277 -7.23 25.37 -26.06
CA GLY A 277 -7.24 25.43 -27.52
C GLY A 277 -5.89 24.97 -28.08
N ASP A 278 -5.80 24.89 -29.41
CA ASP A 278 -4.57 24.58 -30.16
C ASP A 278 -3.56 25.75 -30.11
N TYR A 279 -3.19 26.18 -28.91
CA TYR A 279 -2.45 27.41 -28.64
C TYR A 279 -0.93 27.29 -28.81
N THR A 280 -0.46 26.28 -29.52
CA THR A 280 0.97 26.10 -29.85
C THR A 280 1.42 26.94 -31.06
N GLY A 281 0.48 27.59 -31.75
CA GLY A 281 0.76 28.53 -32.83
C GLY A 281 0.82 29.99 -32.34
N VAL A 282 1.93 30.67 -32.61
CA VAL A 282 2.17 32.10 -32.28
C VAL A 282 1.43 33.06 -33.23
N GLU A 283 0.69 32.55 -34.22
CA GLU A 283 -0.03 33.38 -35.17
C GLU A 283 -1.40 33.79 -34.61
N THR A 284 -1.52 35.05 -34.19
CA THR A 284 -2.81 35.70 -33.87
C THR A 284 -3.67 35.82 -35.14
N PRO A 285 -4.78 35.07 -35.27
CA PRO A 285 -5.82 35.42 -36.22
C PRO A 285 -6.54 36.68 -35.71
N ALA A 286 -7.37 37.30 -36.54
CA ALA A 286 -8.22 38.43 -36.17
C ALA A 286 -8.86 38.24 -34.77
N TYR A 287 -8.80 39.27 -33.92
CA TYR A 287 -9.28 39.25 -32.53
C TYR A 287 -10.70 38.68 -32.43
N ASP A 288 -10.82 37.45 -31.91
CA ASP A 288 -12.10 36.86 -31.56
C ASP A 288 -12.37 37.04 -30.05
N PRO A 289 -13.38 37.86 -29.67
CA PRO A 289 -13.69 38.11 -28.27
C PRO A 289 -14.09 36.86 -27.48
N LEU A 290 -14.69 35.86 -28.14
CA LEU A 290 -15.17 34.65 -27.46
C LEU A 290 -14.00 33.72 -27.10
N GLU A 291 -13.04 33.54 -28.00
CA GLU A 291 -11.79 32.83 -27.73
C GLU A 291 -10.96 33.50 -26.64
N ALA A 292 -10.86 34.84 -26.66
CA ALA A 292 -10.13 35.58 -25.64
C ALA A 292 -10.73 35.36 -24.23
N ARG A 293 -12.06 35.32 -24.12
CA ARG A 293 -12.79 35.00 -22.88
C ARG A 293 -12.58 33.54 -22.45
N ALA A 294 -12.62 32.59 -23.38
CA ALA A 294 -12.35 31.18 -23.09
C ALA A 294 -10.92 30.95 -22.57
N PHE A 295 -9.93 31.55 -23.25
CA PHE A 295 -8.55 31.54 -22.81
C PHE A 295 -8.42 32.14 -21.39
N LEU A 296 -9.04 33.29 -21.13
CA LEU A 296 -8.99 33.94 -19.81
C LEU A 296 -9.56 33.03 -18.70
N THR A 297 -10.67 32.34 -18.96
CA THR A 297 -11.28 31.40 -18.02
C THR A 297 -10.35 30.24 -17.69
N ALA A 298 -9.80 29.56 -18.71
CA ALA A 298 -8.84 28.46 -18.51
C ALA A 298 -7.55 28.94 -17.83
N TYR A 299 -7.00 30.08 -18.27
CA TYR A 299 -5.78 30.64 -17.71
C TYR A 299 -5.97 30.98 -16.23
N THR A 300 -7.08 31.62 -15.87
CA THR A 300 -7.38 31.96 -14.46
C THR A 300 -7.49 30.70 -13.61
N ALA A 301 -8.18 29.66 -14.09
CA ALA A 301 -8.24 28.37 -13.40
C ALA A 301 -6.86 27.73 -13.20
N ALA A 302 -5.98 27.81 -14.22
CA ALA A 302 -4.61 27.27 -14.15
C ALA A 302 -3.74 28.01 -13.12
N VAL A 303 -3.75 29.34 -13.13
CA VAL A 303 -2.93 30.11 -12.18
C VAL A 303 -3.42 29.99 -10.73
N ILE A 304 -4.74 29.87 -10.52
CA ILE A 304 -5.30 29.56 -9.18
C ILE A 304 -4.82 28.19 -8.71
N LEU A 305 -4.88 27.17 -9.57
CA LEU A 305 -4.42 25.82 -9.20
C LEU A 305 -2.95 25.79 -8.80
N VAL A 306 -2.10 26.49 -9.55
CA VAL A 306 -0.66 26.57 -9.26
C VAL A 306 -0.41 27.35 -7.99
N GLU A 307 -1.05 28.52 -7.81
CA GLU A 307 -0.95 29.31 -6.59
C GLU A 307 -1.34 28.49 -5.35
N LYS A 308 -2.49 27.81 -5.39
CA LYS A 308 -2.98 27.06 -4.23
C LYS A 308 -2.19 25.79 -3.98
N ALA A 309 -1.78 25.07 -5.03
CA ALA A 309 -0.88 23.93 -4.87
C ALA A 309 0.47 24.36 -4.26
N TRP A 310 1.02 25.49 -4.71
CA TRP A 310 2.25 26.06 -4.16
C TRP A 310 2.10 26.44 -2.69
N LEU A 311 1.03 27.15 -2.33
CA LEU A 311 0.79 27.59 -0.94
C LEU A 311 0.56 26.42 0.01
N ILE A 312 -0.21 25.41 -0.40
CA ILE A 312 -0.41 24.18 0.39
C ILE A 312 0.93 23.44 0.54
N PHE A 313 1.69 23.31 -0.55
CA PHE A 313 3.01 22.69 -0.51
C PHE A 313 3.94 23.44 0.46
N ASP A 314 4.09 24.76 0.31
CA ASP A 314 4.94 25.59 1.17
C ASP A 314 4.51 25.54 2.65
N THR A 315 3.21 25.46 2.91
CA THR A 315 2.65 25.38 4.27
C THR A 315 3.01 24.08 4.97
N PHE A 316 2.97 22.94 4.29
CA PHE A 316 3.11 21.61 4.92
C PHE A 316 4.42 20.88 4.57
N ASN A 317 5.23 21.37 3.64
CA ASN A 317 6.44 20.66 3.17
C ASN A 317 7.46 20.38 4.29
N ASP A 318 7.52 21.23 5.32
CA ASP A 318 8.47 21.10 6.41
C ASP A 318 7.95 20.25 7.60
N ASP A 319 6.75 19.67 7.49
CA ASP A 319 6.14 18.79 8.49
C ASP A 319 5.96 17.36 7.93
N PRO A 320 6.89 16.43 8.23
CA PRO A 320 6.83 15.06 7.72
C PRO A 320 5.57 14.29 8.14
N THR A 321 5.09 14.52 9.36
CA THR A 321 3.94 13.80 9.93
C THR A 321 2.66 14.23 9.23
N THR A 322 2.41 15.53 9.10
CA THR A 322 1.24 16.01 8.35
C THR A 322 1.33 15.62 6.88
N ARG A 323 2.52 15.64 6.28
CA ARG A 323 2.70 15.23 4.88
C ARG A 323 2.28 13.78 4.66
N GLU A 324 2.71 12.89 5.55
CA GLU A 324 2.32 11.48 5.51
C GLU A 324 0.80 11.33 5.64
N GLN A 325 0.18 12.03 6.60
CA GLN A 325 -1.27 12.00 6.80
C GLN A 325 -2.05 12.48 5.58
N LEU A 326 -1.59 13.53 4.89
CA LEU A 326 -2.22 14.03 3.66
C LEU A 326 -2.00 13.12 2.45
N ASP A 327 -0.96 12.29 2.46
CA ASP A 327 -0.67 11.30 1.41
C ASP A 327 -1.35 9.95 1.62
N ARG A 328 -1.92 9.68 2.79
CA ARG A 328 -2.63 8.43 3.04
C ARG A 328 -3.96 8.38 2.29
N ALA A 329 -4.32 7.19 1.79
CA ALA A 329 -5.64 6.96 1.23
C ALA A 329 -6.69 6.93 2.34
N ASP A 330 -7.92 7.31 2.02
CA ASP A 330 -9.05 7.12 2.93
C ASP A 330 -10.25 6.66 2.10
N LEU A 331 -10.57 5.36 2.19
CA LEU A 331 -11.64 4.74 1.42
C LEU A 331 -13.01 5.32 1.78
N THR A 332 -13.25 5.60 3.06
CA THR A 332 -14.50 6.17 3.57
C THR A 332 -14.79 7.53 2.92
N TRP A 333 -13.75 8.33 2.76
CA TRP A 333 -13.82 9.67 2.18
C TRP A 333 -13.55 9.71 0.67
N GLY A 334 -13.23 8.57 0.04
CA GLY A 334 -12.87 8.50 -1.38
C GLY A 334 -11.53 9.18 -1.72
N ILE A 335 -10.64 9.37 -0.75
CA ILE A 335 -9.34 10.03 -0.93
C ILE A 335 -8.30 9.01 -1.44
N PRO A 336 -7.63 9.25 -2.57
CA PRO A 336 -6.57 8.38 -3.06
C PRO A 336 -5.23 8.61 -2.33
N ALA A 337 -4.40 7.56 -2.25
CA ALA A 337 -3.03 7.68 -1.75
C ALA A 337 -2.17 8.60 -2.65
N GLY A 338 -1.18 9.25 -2.06
CA GLY A 338 -0.24 10.14 -2.73
C GLY A 338 -0.83 11.50 -3.12
N THR A 339 -1.90 11.96 -2.44
CA THR A 339 -2.57 13.22 -2.77
C THR A 339 -1.65 14.45 -2.63
N PHE A 340 -0.83 14.54 -1.59
CA PHE A 340 0.14 15.62 -1.40
C PHE A 340 1.34 15.47 -2.35
N SER A 341 1.86 14.25 -2.51
CA SER A 341 2.91 13.92 -3.48
C SER A 341 2.48 14.22 -4.93
N MET A 342 1.20 14.10 -5.25
CA MET A 342 0.62 14.52 -6.52
C MET A 342 0.75 16.05 -6.73
N LEU A 343 0.62 16.86 -5.67
CA LEU A 343 0.81 18.32 -5.77
C LEU A 343 2.27 18.66 -6.08
N GLU A 344 3.21 18.03 -5.37
CA GLU A 344 4.65 18.19 -5.62
C GLU A 344 5.02 17.79 -7.06
N SER A 345 4.53 16.64 -7.52
CA SER A 345 4.79 16.16 -8.89
C SER A 345 4.12 17.03 -9.96
N SER A 346 2.95 17.59 -9.68
CA SER A 346 2.27 18.55 -10.59
C SER A 346 3.08 19.84 -10.75
N LEU A 347 3.60 20.38 -9.65
CA LEU A 347 4.41 21.61 -9.65
C LEU A 347 5.81 21.42 -10.27
N SER A 348 6.32 20.18 -10.32
CA SER A 348 7.63 19.87 -10.90
C SER A 348 7.56 19.29 -12.32
N ASN A 349 6.36 19.11 -12.89
CA ASN A 349 6.19 18.56 -14.23
C ASN A 349 6.59 19.58 -15.32
N ARG A 350 7.71 19.29 -16.01
CA ARG A 350 8.27 20.17 -17.05
C ARG A 350 7.31 20.48 -18.19
N SER A 351 6.47 19.54 -18.61
CA SER A 351 5.53 19.77 -19.72
C SER A 351 4.44 20.76 -19.32
N VAL A 352 3.85 20.55 -18.14
CA VAL A 352 2.79 21.42 -17.58
C VAL A 352 3.34 22.84 -17.35
N MET A 353 4.57 22.95 -16.84
CA MET A 353 5.20 24.26 -16.62
C MET A 353 5.52 24.99 -17.91
N ALA A 354 5.93 24.29 -18.97
CA ALA A 354 6.15 24.88 -20.29
C ALA A 354 4.84 25.41 -20.90
N GLU A 355 3.75 24.64 -20.81
CA GLU A 355 2.42 25.08 -21.25
C GLU A 355 1.93 26.31 -20.48
N LEU A 356 2.13 26.31 -19.15
CA LEU A 356 1.80 27.45 -18.30
C LEU A 356 2.60 28.70 -18.67
N GLN A 357 3.89 28.55 -18.98
CA GLN A 357 4.75 29.65 -19.40
C GLN A 357 4.28 30.28 -20.73
N VAL A 358 3.85 29.44 -21.69
CA VAL A 358 3.25 29.93 -22.95
C VAL A 358 1.94 30.69 -22.67
N ALA A 359 1.08 30.15 -21.81
CA ALA A 359 -0.17 30.81 -21.44
C ALA A 359 0.06 32.16 -20.74
N VAL A 360 1.06 32.22 -19.85
CA VAL A 360 1.52 33.45 -19.20
C VAL A 360 1.91 34.52 -20.25
N HIS A 361 2.75 34.17 -21.22
CA HIS A 361 3.16 35.10 -22.28
C HIS A 361 1.97 35.58 -23.12
N ARG A 362 1.00 34.71 -23.42
CA ARG A 362 -0.21 35.08 -24.15
C ARG A 362 -1.10 36.05 -23.34
N PHE A 363 -1.28 35.82 -22.05
CA PHE A 363 -2.02 36.72 -21.18
C PHE A 363 -1.39 38.12 -21.16
N ASP A 364 -0.06 38.18 -21.05
CA ASP A 364 0.71 39.42 -21.05
C ASP A 364 0.65 40.16 -22.41
N ALA A 365 0.49 39.43 -23.52
CA ALA A 365 0.35 40.00 -24.87
C ALA A 365 -1.06 40.57 -25.15
N ILE A 366 -2.12 39.91 -24.65
CA ILE A 366 -3.52 40.32 -24.89
C ILE A 366 -3.89 41.55 -24.04
N ARG A 367 -3.42 41.59 -22.79
CA ARG A 367 -3.75 42.64 -21.82
C ARG A 367 -3.49 44.07 -22.34
N PRO A 368 -2.35 44.40 -22.98
CA PRO A 368 -2.07 45.74 -23.50
C PRO A 368 -2.57 46.02 -24.93
N ALA A 369 -2.82 45.00 -25.76
CA ALA A 369 -3.11 45.18 -27.19
C ALA A 369 -4.61 45.38 -27.53
N ALA A 370 -5.52 44.89 -26.69
CA ALA A 370 -6.97 45.04 -26.83
C ALA A 370 -7.73 45.10 -25.48
N GLY A 371 -7.12 44.62 -24.39
CA GLY A 371 -7.75 44.54 -23.07
C GLY A 371 -8.82 43.44 -22.98
N PHE A 372 -8.86 42.72 -21.86
CA PHE A 372 -10.04 41.91 -21.56
C PHE A 372 -11.21 42.84 -21.22
N PRO A 373 -12.47 42.45 -21.48
CA PRO A 373 -13.63 43.26 -21.09
C PRO A 373 -13.58 43.58 -19.60
N GLU A 374 -13.82 44.84 -19.22
CA GLU A 374 -13.88 45.25 -17.79
C GLU A 374 -15.18 44.81 -17.11
N GLU A 375 -16.19 44.40 -17.89
CA GLU A 375 -17.46 43.87 -17.39
C GLU A 375 -17.27 42.53 -16.65
N ALA A 376 -18.05 42.33 -15.59
CA ALA A 376 -18.09 41.05 -14.88
C ALA A 376 -18.65 39.93 -15.79
N PRO A 377 -18.12 38.70 -15.73
CA PRO A 377 -17.06 38.21 -14.83
C PRO A 377 -15.62 38.40 -15.38
N TRP A 378 -15.44 38.94 -16.58
CA TRP A 378 -14.15 38.95 -17.28
C TRP A 378 -13.12 39.86 -16.61
N GLY A 379 -13.53 41.05 -16.18
CA GLY A 379 -12.66 41.96 -15.43
C GLY A 379 -12.16 41.34 -14.13
N ASP A 380 -13.05 40.66 -13.41
CA ASP A 380 -12.75 39.97 -12.14
C ASP A 380 -11.80 38.79 -12.34
N LEU A 381 -11.97 38.01 -13.42
CA LEU A 381 -11.05 36.93 -13.78
C LEU A 381 -9.66 37.47 -14.10
N ALA A 382 -9.56 38.53 -14.91
CA ALA A 382 -8.28 39.15 -15.23
C ALA A 382 -7.57 39.70 -13.98
N ALA A 383 -8.33 40.30 -13.06
CA ALA A 383 -7.82 40.74 -11.77
C ALA A 383 -7.34 39.56 -10.91
N ARG A 384 -8.14 38.48 -10.80
CA ARG A 384 -7.77 37.29 -10.01
C ARG A 384 -6.54 36.58 -10.56
N ALA A 385 -6.43 36.48 -11.88
CA ALA A 385 -5.27 35.89 -12.54
C ALA A 385 -4.00 36.72 -12.32
N ALA A 386 -4.12 38.06 -12.33
CA ALA A 386 -3.02 38.95 -11.99
C ALA A 386 -2.61 38.83 -10.51
N LEU A 387 -3.57 38.61 -9.60
CA LEU A 387 -3.29 38.36 -8.18
C LEU A 387 -2.54 37.04 -7.94
N SER A 388 -2.83 35.98 -8.70
CA SER A 388 -2.10 34.69 -8.63
C SER A 388 -0.67 34.76 -9.16
N ARG A 389 -0.33 35.79 -9.94
CA ARG A 389 0.90 35.82 -10.75
C ARG A 389 2.19 35.68 -9.94
N PRO A 390 2.38 36.34 -8.79
CA PRO A 390 3.63 36.19 -8.01
C PRO A 390 3.92 34.75 -7.59
N ALA A 391 2.90 33.95 -7.25
CA ALA A 391 3.08 32.55 -6.87
C ALA A 391 3.44 31.67 -8.07
N VAL A 392 2.87 31.97 -9.24
CA VAL A 392 3.21 31.30 -10.50
C VAL A 392 4.64 31.61 -10.91
N ASP A 393 5.05 32.88 -10.86
CA ASP A 393 6.42 33.30 -11.19
C ASP A 393 7.45 32.64 -10.25
N ALA A 394 7.17 32.60 -8.94
CA ALA A 394 8.00 31.90 -7.98
C ALA A 394 8.16 30.40 -8.31
N THR A 395 7.06 29.75 -8.71
CA THR A 395 7.07 28.34 -9.12
C THR A 395 7.92 28.11 -10.38
N LEU A 396 7.78 28.98 -11.38
CA LEU A 396 8.53 28.92 -12.65
C LEU A 396 10.03 29.20 -12.44
N ASP A 397 10.39 30.18 -11.60
CA ASP A 397 11.77 30.57 -11.34
C ASP A 397 12.54 29.52 -10.50
N GLU A 398 11.89 28.85 -9.55
CA GLU A 398 12.57 27.87 -8.70
C GLU A 398 12.91 26.56 -9.43
N ILE A 399 12.23 26.22 -10.53
CA ILE A 399 12.54 25.04 -11.35
C ILE A 399 13.86 25.22 -12.12
N GLY A 400 14.27 26.47 -12.41
CA GLY A 400 15.58 26.78 -13.00
C GLY A 400 16.76 26.61 -12.04
N MET A 401 16.54 26.73 -10.72
CA MET A 401 17.61 26.78 -9.71
C MET A 401 17.64 25.55 -8.76
N ARG A 402 16.62 24.69 -8.78
CA ARG A 402 16.56 23.47 -7.94
C ARG A 402 17.40 22.29 -8.43
N ASN A 403 17.89 22.30 -9.67
CA ASN A 403 18.77 21.24 -10.19
C ASN A 403 20.23 21.30 -9.71
N LEU A 404 20.65 22.35 -8.99
CA LEU A 404 22.07 22.49 -8.57
C LEU A 404 22.29 22.78 -7.08
N ARG A 405 21.26 23.12 -6.28
CA ARG A 405 21.45 23.59 -4.90
C ARG A 405 20.84 22.79 -3.75
N ARG A 406 19.96 21.79 -3.99
CA ARG A 406 19.48 20.91 -2.90
C ARG A 406 20.27 19.60 -2.77
N THR A 407 21.00 19.20 -3.81
CA THR A 407 21.99 18.10 -3.76
C THR A 407 23.26 18.47 -2.98
N PHE A 408 23.61 19.75 -2.87
CA PHE A 408 24.81 20.20 -2.13
C PHE A 408 24.55 20.59 -0.66
N ARG A 409 23.34 20.31 -0.14
CA ARG A 409 23.00 20.45 1.30
C ARG A 409 22.97 19.11 2.06
N GLN A 410 23.25 17.98 1.38
CA GLN A 410 23.93 16.87 2.05
C GLN A 410 25.26 17.35 2.66
N MET A 411 25.80 16.55 3.59
CA MET A 411 27.22 16.51 4.01
C MET A 411 27.72 17.33 5.21
N ALA A 412 27.01 18.34 5.74
CA ALA A 412 27.56 19.14 6.86
C ALA A 412 26.87 18.98 8.24
N ARG A 413 26.03 17.95 8.45
CA ARG A 413 25.54 17.57 9.81
C ARG A 413 25.55 16.06 10.03
N GLN A 414 26.67 15.44 9.72
CA GLN A 414 27.08 14.22 10.41
C GLN A 414 27.91 14.70 11.62
N ILE A 415 27.42 14.47 12.86
CA ILE A 415 28.12 14.32 14.16
C ILE A 415 27.11 14.64 15.31
N ARG A 416 26.85 13.63 16.17
CA ARG A 416 25.88 13.43 17.29
C ARG A 416 24.51 12.87 16.88
N ASP A 417 24.01 11.73 17.38
CA ASP A 417 24.51 10.58 18.17
C ASP A 417 23.59 9.38 17.78
N PRO A 418 24.02 8.12 17.93
CA PRO A 418 23.23 6.93 17.55
C PRO A 418 22.16 6.64 18.62
N VAL A 419 20.98 6.12 18.23
CA VAL A 419 20.10 5.20 18.99
C VAL A 419 18.70 5.12 18.33
N ASP A 420 18.19 3.89 18.21
CA ASP A 420 16.81 3.45 17.95
C ASP A 420 16.17 3.58 16.55
N GLU A 421 16.61 2.75 15.59
CA GLU A 421 15.70 2.24 14.55
C GLU A 421 16.21 0.91 13.96
N LEU A 422 15.95 -0.18 14.69
CA LEU A 422 15.84 -1.52 14.12
C LEU A 422 14.34 -1.79 13.96
N THR A 423 13.73 -1.30 12.89
CA THR A 423 12.36 -1.68 12.52
C THR A 423 12.38 -3.13 12.08
N PRO A 424 11.76 -4.09 12.80
CA PRO A 424 11.80 -5.47 12.38
C PRO A 424 10.79 -5.68 11.25
N VAL A 425 11.28 -5.99 10.05
CA VAL A 425 10.53 -6.66 8.96
C VAL A 425 10.19 -8.11 9.39
N ILE A 426 9.45 -8.25 10.50
CA ILE A 426 9.09 -9.55 11.09
C ILE A 426 7.58 -9.83 10.98
N SER A 427 6.73 -8.80 10.78
CA SER A 427 5.26 -8.96 10.90
C SER A 427 4.63 -9.91 9.84
N LEU A 428 5.06 -9.84 8.57
CA LEU A 428 4.48 -10.69 7.50
C LEU A 428 4.85 -12.18 7.59
N THR A 429 5.96 -12.53 8.27
CA THR A 429 6.44 -13.92 8.33
C THR A 429 5.85 -14.67 9.51
N VAL A 430 5.40 -13.95 10.54
CA VAL A 430 4.92 -14.53 11.80
C VAL A 430 3.40 -14.76 11.76
N SER A 431 2.62 -13.96 11.02
CA SER A 431 1.15 -14.11 10.94
C SER A 431 0.63 -15.38 10.25
N ARG A 432 1.47 -16.08 9.47
CA ARG A 432 1.08 -17.31 8.73
C ARG A 432 1.36 -18.62 9.46
N PHE A 433 2.00 -18.58 10.62
CA PHE A 433 2.19 -19.77 11.44
C PHE A 433 0.98 -19.93 12.38
N ARG A 434 0.40 -21.13 12.46
CA ARG A 434 -0.57 -21.51 13.50
C ARG A 434 0.13 -22.52 14.39
N PHE A 435 0.27 -22.24 15.68
CA PHE A 435 0.78 -23.23 16.63
C PHE A 435 -0.34 -24.24 16.91
N ARG A 436 -0.17 -25.46 16.38
CA ARG A 436 -1.00 -26.66 16.59
C ARG A 436 -2.34 -26.67 15.84
N GLU A 437 -2.54 -27.75 15.08
CA GLU A 437 -3.74 -28.05 14.31
C GLU A 437 -4.89 -28.47 15.26
N ARG A 438 -5.78 -27.53 15.59
CA ARG A 438 -7.21 -27.85 15.73
C ARG A 438 -7.88 -27.56 14.38
N PRO A 439 -8.90 -28.32 13.97
CA PRO A 439 -9.69 -28.00 12.79
C PRO A 439 -10.20 -26.55 12.91
N PRO A 440 -10.22 -25.77 11.82
CA PRO A 440 -10.78 -24.43 11.86
C PRO A 440 -12.22 -24.49 12.40
N HIS A 441 -12.63 -23.48 13.16
CA HIS A 441 -14.01 -23.28 13.65
C HIS A 441 -14.46 -24.16 14.84
N GLN A 442 -13.57 -24.47 15.78
CA GLN A 442 -13.93 -25.12 17.06
C GLN A 442 -13.35 -24.34 18.24
N GLY A 443 -14.05 -23.29 18.67
CA GLY A 443 -13.85 -22.64 19.96
C GLY A 443 -14.36 -23.50 21.13
N LEU A 444 -14.23 -22.99 22.35
CA LEU A 444 -14.74 -23.68 23.56
C LEU A 444 -16.14 -23.21 23.98
N ILE A 445 -16.61 -22.12 23.39
CA ILE A 445 -17.97 -21.64 23.54
C ILE A 445 -18.89 -22.56 22.72
N SER A 446 -19.81 -23.23 23.41
CA SER A 446 -20.76 -24.14 22.77
C SER A 446 -21.84 -23.38 21.98
N SER A 447 -22.48 -24.05 21.01
CA SER A 447 -23.60 -23.45 20.26
C SER A 447 -24.77 -23.03 21.16
N ALA A 448 -25.04 -23.79 22.23
CA ALA A 448 -26.07 -23.43 23.21
C ALA A 448 -25.73 -22.14 23.96
N GLN A 449 -24.47 -21.99 24.40
CA GLN A 449 -24.01 -20.75 25.03
C GLN A 449 -24.05 -19.57 24.05
N LEU A 450 -23.76 -19.82 22.77
CA LEU A 450 -23.83 -18.80 21.74
C LEU A 450 -25.27 -18.33 21.48
N ASP A 451 -26.24 -19.26 21.45
CA ASP A 451 -27.66 -18.95 21.30
C ASP A 451 -28.19 -18.18 22.53
N ASP A 452 -27.79 -18.60 23.74
CA ASP A 452 -28.11 -17.89 24.98
C ASP A 452 -27.50 -16.47 25.01
N LEU A 453 -26.30 -16.30 24.45
CA LEU A 453 -25.65 -15.00 24.34
C LEU A 453 -26.36 -14.10 23.32
N ARG A 454 -26.73 -14.66 22.15
CA ARG A 454 -27.49 -13.95 21.11
C ARG A 454 -28.80 -13.38 21.63
N ALA A 455 -29.47 -14.06 22.58
CA ALA A 455 -30.72 -13.59 23.16
C ALA A 455 -30.59 -12.34 24.04
N VAL A 456 -29.38 -11.99 24.48
CA VAL A 456 -29.13 -10.84 25.38
C VAL A 456 -28.28 -9.74 24.75
N LEU A 457 -27.62 -10.02 23.63
CA LEU A 457 -26.81 -9.06 22.88
C LEU A 457 -27.68 -7.95 22.28
N ARG A 458 -27.11 -6.76 22.17
CA ARG A 458 -27.71 -5.58 21.53
C ARG A 458 -26.68 -4.84 20.68
N PRO A 459 -27.10 -4.15 19.60
CA PRO A 459 -26.21 -3.29 18.83
C PRO A 459 -25.38 -2.37 19.73
N GLY A 460 -24.09 -2.29 19.48
CA GLY A 460 -23.14 -1.51 20.28
C GLY A 460 -22.44 -2.29 21.39
N ASP A 461 -22.77 -3.56 21.62
CA ASP A 461 -22.05 -4.37 22.60
C ASP A 461 -20.59 -4.62 22.13
N ILE A 462 -19.64 -4.34 23.02
CA ILE A 462 -18.20 -4.58 22.80
C ILE A 462 -17.89 -6.02 23.23
N LEU A 463 -17.39 -6.81 22.29
CA LEU A 463 -17.00 -8.21 22.48
C LEU A 463 -15.50 -8.28 22.73
N ILE A 464 -15.09 -8.53 23.98
CA ILE A 464 -13.68 -8.73 24.34
C ILE A 464 -13.41 -10.22 24.34
N GLU A 465 -12.54 -10.66 23.42
CA GLU A 465 -12.42 -12.08 23.07
C GLU A 465 -11.02 -12.62 23.30
N ARG A 466 -10.96 -13.87 23.77
CA ARG A 466 -9.72 -14.64 23.84
C ARG A 466 -9.77 -15.79 22.85
N ARG A 467 -8.86 -15.72 21.86
CA ARG A 467 -8.58 -16.79 20.91
C ARG A 467 -7.13 -17.22 21.08
N ASN A 468 -6.86 -18.40 21.66
CA ASN A 468 -5.49 -18.82 22.01
C ASN A 468 -4.56 -19.12 20.82
N TRP A 469 -5.05 -19.10 19.57
CA TRP A 469 -4.38 -19.80 18.46
C TRP A 469 -4.00 -18.93 17.23
N PHE A 470 -4.32 -17.63 17.23
CA PHE A 470 -3.91 -16.69 16.17
C PHE A 470 -2.61 -15.96 16.54
N ILE A 471 -1.57 -16.08 15.71
CA ILE A 471 -0.24 -15.51 15.99
C ILE A 471 -0.18 -13.97 15.81
N SER A 472 -1.10 -13.35 15.08
CA SER A 472 -1.22 -11.87 15.04
C SER A 472 -1.36 -11.26 16.44
N ASN A 473 -1.84 -12.05 17.40
CA ASN A 473 -2.07 -11.64 18.77
C ASN A 473 -0.80 -11.72 19.65
N THR A 474 0.36 -12.15 19.15
CA THR A 474 1.55 -12.49 19.99
C THR A 474 2.33 -11.29 20.53
N LEU A 475 2.02 -10.07 20.08
CA LEU A 475 2.81 -8.86 20.36
C LEU A 475 2.23 -7.94 21.45
N LEU A 476 0.99 -8.17 21.91
CA LEU A 476 0.36 -7.38 22.99
C LEU A 476 0.29 -8.19 24.32
N PRO A 477 0.62 -7.59 25.49
CA PRO A 477 0.50 -8.23 26.80
C PRO A 477 -0.98 -8.32 27.26
N GLY A 478 -1.29 -9.28 28.14
CA GLY A 478 -2.62 -9.40 28.78
C GLY A 478 -3.48 -10.59 28.33
N PHE A 479 -4.47 -10.97 29.15
CA PHE A 479 -5.37 -12.12 28.92
C PHE A 479 -6.27 -11.95 27.69
N TRP A 480 -6.59 -10.71 27.32
CA TRP A 480 -7.53 -10.35 26.26
C TRP A 480 -6.80 -9.83 25.02
N PRO A 481 -6.64 -10.65 23.97
CA PRO A 481 -5.92 -10.26 22.76
C PRO A 481 -6.74 -9.53 21.69
N HIS A 482 -8.07 -9.61 21.75
CA HIS A 482 -8.93 -9.17 20.64
C HIS A 482 -10.18 -8.44 21.14
N ALA A 483 -10.70 -7.54 20.31
CA ALA A 483 -11.96 -6.85 20.52
C ALA A 483 -12.75 -6.80 19.20
N ALA A 484 -14.06 -6.93 19.29
CA ALA A 484 -14.99 -6.83 18.17
C ALA A 484 -16.25 -6.06 18.59
N LEU A 485 -17.02 -5.57 17.62
CA LEU A 485 -18.24 -4.82 17.86
C LEU A 485 -19.44 -5.60 17.36
N TYR A 486 -20.42 -5.84 18.23
CA TYR A 486 -21.70 -6.42 17.84
C TYR A 486 -22.60 -5.34 17.20
N LEU A 487 -22.97 -5.55 15.94
CA LEU A 487 -23.84 -4.65 15.19
C LEU A 487 -25.33 -5.03 15.32
N GLY A 488 -25.63 -6.27 15.71
CA GLY A 488 -27.00 -6.79 15.69
C GLY A 488 -27.44 -7.27 14.31
N SER A 489 -28.74 -7.29 14.08
CA SER A 489 -29.37 -7.58 12.80
C SER A 489 -29.49 -6.32 11.93
N TYR A 490 -29.72 -6.53 10.63
CA TYR A 490 -30.02 -5.42 9.72
C TYR A 490 -31.28 -4.66 10.15
N GLU A 491 -32.29 -5.37 10.63
CA GLU A 491 -33.53 -4.79 11.13
C GLU A 491 -33.29 -3.87 12.34
N GLU A 492 -32.45 -4.29 13.29
CA GLU A 492 -32.10 -3.47 14.46
C GLU A 492 -31.34 -2.19 14.05
N LEU A 493 -30.42 -2.28 13.08
CA LEU A 493 -29.72 -1.09 12.57
C LEU A 493 -30.69 -0.11 11.87
N LEU A 494 -31.70 -0.62 11.18
CA LEU A 494 -32.75 0.20 10.58
C LEU A 494 -33.64 0.87 11.63
N GLU A 495 -34.01 0.14 12.69
CA GLU A 495 -34.82 0.69 13.80
C GLU A 495 -34.07 1.80 14.55
N LEU A 496 -32.77 1.64 14.70
CA LEU A 496 -31.87 2.67 15.24
C LEU A 496 -31.55 3.78 14.23
N ASP A 497 -32.06 3.69 12.99
CA ASP A 497 -31.86 4.64 11.88
C ASP A 497 -30.37 5.04 11.72
N VAL A 498 -29.52 4.00 11.75
CA VAL A 498 -28.08 4.09 11.52
C VAL A 498 -27.82 4.35 10.04
N THR A 499 -27.01 5.36 9.76
CA THR A 499 -26.65 5.74 8.39
C THR A 499 -25.28 5.17 8.01
N ALA A 500 -25.19 4.51 6.86
CA ALA A 500 -23.94 4.13 6.22
C ALA A 500 -24.12 4.14 4.70
N ASP A 501 -23.03 4.01 3.93
CA ASP A 501 -23.17 3.96 2.48
C ASP A 501 -23.97 2.71 2.03
N PRO A 502 -24.72 2.80 0.93
CA PRO A 502 -25.56 1.69 0.48
C PRO A 502 -24.81 0.38 0.21
N GLY A 503 -23.54 0.46 -0.18
CA GLY A 503 -22.69 -0.70 -0.45
C GLY A 503 -22.36 -1.46 0.83
N THR A 504 -21.96 -0.73 1.86
CA THR A 504 -21.66 -1.23 3.22
C THR A 504 -22.88 -1.88 3.85
N ILE A 505 -24.05 -1.25 3.75
CA ILE A 505 -25.31 -1.84 4.24
C ILE A 505 -25.68 -3.10 3.45
N SER A 506 -25.57 -3.08 2.13
CA SER A 506 -25.86 -4.24 1.30
C SER A 506 -24.90 -5.40 1.58
N ALA A 507 -23.63 -5.12 1.89
CA ALA A 507 -22.66 -6.14 2.26
C ALA A 507 -22.99 -6.76 3.63
N PHE A 508 -23.47 -5.95 4.59
CA PHE A 508 -23.86 -6.41 5.92
C PHE A 508 -25.07 -7.35 5.90
N GLN A 509 -26.03 -7.16 4.98
CA GLN A 509 -27.15 -8.09 4.76
C GLN A 509 -26.73 -9.48 4.26
N GLY A 510 -25.45 -9.66 3.95
CA GLY A 510 -24.87 -10.91 3.50
C GLY A 510 -24.82 -12.00 4.57
N GLN A 511 -24.24 -13.12 4.16
CA GLN A 511 -23.98 -14.27 5.01
C GLN A 511 -22.55 -14.76 4.78
N ASN A 512 -21.98 -15.43 5.77
CA ASN A 512 -20.70 -16.11 5.60
C ASN A 512 -20.82 -17.39 4.76
N GLU A 513 -19.70 -18.07 4.53
CA GLU A 513 -19.63 -19.31 3.72
C GLU A 513 -20.52 -20.45 4.24
N ARG A 514 -20.99 -20.36 5.49
CA ARG A 514 -21.87 -21.34 6.14
C ARG A 514 -23.35 -20.93 6.16
N GLY A 515 -23.69 -19.77 5.59
CA GLY A 515 -25.05 -19.27 5.57
C GLY A 515 -25.49 -18.60 6.87
N HIS A 516 -24.56 -18.30 7.80
CA HIS A 516 -24.89 -17.51 8.98
C HIS A 516 -24.85 -16.02 8.62
N GLN A 517 -25.87 -15.27 9.05
CA GLN A 517 -25.96 -13.84 8.84
C GLN A 517 -24.84 -13.10 9.58
N PHE A 518 -24.34 -12.03 8.96
CA PHE A 518 -23.41 -11.15 9.63
C PHE A 518 -24.09 -10.41 10.78
N ALA A 519 -23.34 -10.23 11.86
CA ALA A 519 -23.82 -9.54 13.06
C ALA A 519 -22.71 -8.81 13.83
N VAL A 520 -21.45 -8.98 13.42
CA VAL A 520 -20.26 -8.44 14.08
C VAL A 520 -19.40 -7.73 13.03
N VAL A 521 -18.79 -6.61 13.43
CA VAL A 521 -17.68 -5.99 12.69
C VAL A 521 -16.41 -6.11 13.52
N GLU A 522 -15.33 -6.56 12.88
CA GLU A 522 -14.04 -6.73 13.53
C GLU A 522 -12.89 -6.46 12.56
N ALA A 523 -11.76 -5.98 13.09
CA ALA A 523 -10.51 -5.86 12.33
C ALA A 523 -9.61 -7.06 12.63
N ILE A 524 -9.42 -7.93 11.65
CA ILE A 524 -8.57 -9.13 11.72
C ILE A 524 -7.59 -9.13 10.54
N GLY A 525 -6.72 -10.14 10.38
CA GLY A 525 -5.66 -10.12 9.37
C GLY A 525 -6.12 -9.91 7.91
N GLU A 526 -7.40 -10.18 7.62
CA GLU A 526 -8.08 -9.93 6.35
C GLU A 526 -8.52 -8.46 6.14
N GLY A 527 -8.53 -7.64 7.20
CA GLY A 527 -9.03 -6.26 7.21
C GLY A 527 -10.17 -6.04 8.20
N VAL A 528 -10.88 -4.93 8.04
CA VAL A 528 -12.14 -4.63 8.74
C VAL A 528 -13.29 -5.29 7.98
N ILE A 529 -13.81 -6.37 8.52
CA ILE A 529 -14.80 -7.22 7.84
C ILE A 529 -16.04 -7.46 8.70
N TYR A 530 -17.10 -7.93 8.05
CA TYR A 530 -18.25 -8.47 8.73
C TYR A 530 -18.09 -9.96 8.98
N THR A 531 -18.43 -10.39 10.18
CA THR A 531 -18.46 -11.80 10.57
C THR A 531 -19.80 -12.13 11.23
N SER A 532 -20.13 -13.43 11.22
CA SER A 532 -21.27 -13.92 11.99
C SER A 532 -20.85 -14.12 13.45
N LEU A 533 -21.82 -14.12 14.37
CA LEU A 533 -21.54 -14.37 15.78
C LEU A 533 -20.87 -15.75 16.00
N GLU A 534 -21.22 -16.75 15.18
CA GLU A 534 -20.60 -18.09 15.19
C GLU A 534 -19.13 -18.06 14.79
N GLN A 535 -18.77 -17.20 13.84
CA GLN A 535 -17.39 -17.07 13.38
C GLN A 535 -16.56 -16.24 14.37
N SER A 536 -17.15 -15.19 14.95
CA SER A 536 -16.44 -14.31 15.87
C SER A 536 -16.33 -14.94 17.27
N VAL A 537 -17.46 -15.03 17.98
CA VAL A 537 -17.52 -15.53 19.37
C VAL A 537 -17.49 -17.05 19.42
N GLY A 538 -18.15 -17.74 18.48
CA GLY A 538 -18.17 -19.22 18.48
C GLY A 538 -16.80 -19.87 18.29
N GLU A 539 -15.81 -19.12 17.80
CA GLU A 539 -14.41 -19.56 17.67
C GLU A 539 -13.53 -19.16 18.85
N ALA A 540 -14.06 -18.42 19.82
CA ALA A 540 -13.35 -17.98 21.00
C ALA A 540 -13.35 -19.03 22.13
N ASP A 541 -12.35 -18.93 23.00
CA ASP A 541 -12.22 -19.74 24.22
C ASP A 541 -12.92 -19.04 25.41
N ALA A 542 -12.90 -17.71 25.42
CA ALA A 542 -13.57 -16.86 26.39
C ALA A 542 -14.07 -15.57 25.72
N VAL A 543 -15.17 -15.02 26.22
CA VAL A 543 -15.72 -13.73 25.79
C VAL A 543 -16.29 -12.96 26.98
N ALA A 544 -15.96 -11.68 27.09
CA ALA A 544 -16.66 -10.73 27.96
C ALA A 544 -17.43 -9.74 27.09
N VAL A 545 -18.71 -9.57 27.37
CA VAL A 545 -19.60 -8.65 26.65
C VAL A 545 -19.83 -7.41 27.50
N LEU A 546 -19.32 -6.28 27.03
CA LEU A 546 -19.43 -4.99 27.69
C LEU A 546 -20.34 -4.09 26.88
N ARG A 547 -21.46 -3.64 27.46
CA ARG A 547 -22.41 -2.74 26.80
C ARG A 547 -22.14 -1.29 27.19
N PRO A 548 -21.90 -0.39 26.23
CA PRO A 548 -21.86 1.05 26.46
C PRO A 548 -23.20 1.60 26.94
N LEU A 549 -23.16 2.45 27.96
CA LEU A 549 -24.33 3.14 28.51
C LEU A 549 -24.57 4.46 27.75
N LEU A 550 -25.16 4.35 26.56
CA LEU A 550 -25.35 5.46 25.61
C LEU A 550 -26.83 5.78 25.40
N SER A 551 -27.10 7.02 25.01
CA SER A 551 -28.38 7.40 24.40
C SER A 551 -28.53 6.82 22.99
N ASP A 552 -29.75 6.75 22.47
CA ASP A 552 -30.01 6.25 21.10
C ASP A 552 -29.30 7.11 20.02
N GLU A 553 -29.08 8.40 20.29
CA GLU A 553 -28.36 9.31 19.38
C GLU A 553 -26.86 9.00 19.34
N GLU A 554 -26.23 8.87 20.52
CA GLU A 554 -24.82 8.49 20.64
C GLU A 554 -24.55 7.08 20.10
N LEU A 555 -25.44 6.13 20.38
CA LEU A 555 -25.34 4.76 19.87
C LEU A 555 -25.38 4.73 18.34
N ARG A 556 -26.31 5.49 17.74
CA ARG A 556 -26.42 5.60 16.29
C ARG A 556 -25.17 6.19 15.66
N ASP A 557 -24.64 7.29 16.23
CA ASP A 557 -23.40 7.90 15.75
C ASP A 557 -22.22 6.91 15.84
N ALA A 558 -22.07 6.21 16.98
CA ALA A 558 -21.06 5.19 17.16
C ALA A 558 -21.17 4.07 16.09
N LEU A 559 -22.36 3.52 15.88
CA LEU A 559 -22.58 2.46 14.88
C LEU A 559 -22.32 2.97 13.44
N SER A 560 -22.72 4.19 13.11
CA SER A 560 -22.39 4.82 11.82
C SER A 560 -20.89 4.96 11.62
N ARG A 561 -20.13 5.38 12.64
CA ARG A 561 -18.65 5.44 12.59
C ARG A 561 -18.04 4.07 12.39
N ALA A 562 -18.51 3.05 13.12
CA ALA A 562 -18.02 1.68 12.98
C ALA A 562 -18.21 1.14 11.55
N LEU A 563 -19.41 1.32 10.98
CA LEU A 563 -19.72 0.90 9.61
C LEU A 563 -18.86 1.64 8.57
N SER A 564 -18.53 2.92 8.80
CA SER A 564 -17.69 3.73 7.91
C SER A 564 -16.28 3.15 7.71
N HIS A 565 -15.82 2.30 8.62
CA HIS A 565 -14.50 1.69 8.59
C HIS A 565 -14.46 0.33 7.86
N TRP A 566 -15.61 -0.20 7.46
CA TRP A 566 -15.70 -1.46 6.74
C TRP A 566 -14.87 -1.42 5.44
N GLY A 567 -14.15 -2.52 5.16
CA GLY A 567 -13.32 -2.67 3.96
C GLY A 567 -11.91 -2.09 4.05
N LYS A 568 -11.53 -1.44 5.16
CA LYS A 568 -10.15 -1.00 5.43
C LYS A 568 -9.22 -2.20 5.64
N GLU A 569 -7.95 -2.07 5.28
CA GLU A 569 -6.96 -3.13 5.50
C GLU A 569 -6.57 -3.25 6.98
N TYR A 570 -5.96 -4.37 7.37
CA TYR A 570 -5.47 -4.55 8.73
C TYR A 570 -4.14 -3.83 8.95
N ASP A 571 -4.02 -3.11 10.07
CA ASP A 571 -2.78 -2.44 10.42
C ASP A 571 -1.81 -3.37 11.17
N PHE A 572 -0.79 -3.84 10.46
CA PHE A 572 0.28 -4.68 11.00
C PHE A 572 1.38 -3.89 11.73
N ASP A 573 1.39 -2.56 11.61
CA ASP A 573 2.34 -1.65 12.26
C ASP A 573 1.78 -1.06 13.58
N PHE A 574 0.50 -1.32 13.88
CA PHE A 574 -0.20 -0.95 15.12
C PHE A 574 -0.08 0.55 15.44
N ASP A 575 -0.42 1.38 14.47
CA ASP A 575 -0.29 2.82 14.44
C ASP A 575 -1.63 3.55 14.48
N PHE A 576 -2.06 3.89 15.70
CA PHE A 576 -3.32 4.56 15.96
C PHE A 576 -3.32 6.03 15.50
N THR A 577 -2.19 6.55 14.99
CA THR A 577 -2.16 7.90 14.41
C THR A 577 -2.77 7.96 13.01
N THR A 578 -3.15 6.82 12.44
CA THR A 578 -3.58 6.68 11.04
C THR A 578 -4.87 5.89 10.97
N THR A 579 -5.67 6.04 9.92
CA THR A 579 -6.98 5.37 9.81
C THR A 579 -7.21 4.65 8.49
N ASP A 580 -6.22 4.63 7.60
CA ASP A 580 -6.33 3.93 6.32
C ASP A 580 -6.32 2.40 6.50
N ARG A 581 -5.78 1.96 7.64
CA ARG A 581 -5.78 0.59 8.14
C ARG A 581 -6.10 0.62 9.62
N LEU A 582 -6.75 -0.42 10.15
CA LEU A 582 -7.12 -0.46 11.57
C LEU A 582 -6.73 -1.78 12.23
N VAL A 583 -6.46 -1.70 13.52
CA VAL A 583 -6.37 -2.86 14.43
C VAL A 583 -7.71 -3.07 15.15
N CYS A 584 -7.93 -4.24 15.74
CA CYS A 584 -9.18 -4.60 16.41
C CYS A 584 -9.59 -3.64 17.53
N THR A 585 -8.66 -3.22 18.39
CA THR A 585 -8.94 -2.27 19.46
C THR A 585 -9.02 -0.83 18.97
N GLU A 586 -8.35 -0.51 17.85
CA GLU A 586 -8.47 0.79 17.21
C GLU A 586 -9.88 0.98 16.62
N LEU A 587 -10.44 -0.06 16.00
CA LEU A 587 -11.82 -0.03 15.51
C LEU A 587 -12.80 0.34 16.63
N ILE A 588 -12.67 -0.27 17.82
CA ILE A 588 -13.51 0.05 18.98
C ILE A 588 -13.24 1.46 19.49
N PHE A 589 -11.96 1.86 19.58
CA PHE A 589 -11.58 3.21 19.97
C PHE A 589 -12.23 4.26 19.05
N ARG A 590 -12.06 4.15 17.73
CA ARG A 590 -12.62 5.08 16.74
C ARG A 590 -14.15 5.12 16.74
N THR A 591 -14.77 3.98 17.04
CA THR A 591 -16.23 3.87 17.19
C THR A 591 -16.76 4.73 18.33
N TYR A 592 -16.07 4.75 19.48
CA TYR A 592 -16.54 5.40 20.70
C TYR A 592 -15.76 6.66 21.10
N ASP A 593 -14.78 7.08 20.30
CA ASP A 593 -13.95 8.25 20.60
C ASP A 593 -14.80 9.52 20.71
N GLY A 594 -14.61 10.27 21.79
CA GLY A 594 -15.42 11.45 22.13
C GLY A 594 -16.85 11.15 22.62
N ILE A 595 -17.28 9.87 22.63
CA ILE A 595 -18.56 9.43 23.21
C ILE A 595 -18.32 8.81 24.60
N LEU A 596 -17.31 7.94 24.69
CA LEU A 596 -16.83 7.39 25.97
C LEU A 596 -15.57 8.14 26.41
N GLU A 597 -15.41 8.34 27.71
CA GLU A 597 -14.13 8.74 28.30
C GLU A 597 -13.18 7.55 28.32
N ILE A 598 -12.47 7.36 27.21
CA ILE A 598 -11.51 6.26 27.02
C ILE A 598 -10.22 6.59 27.80
N PRO A 599 -9.65 5.63 28.55
CA PRO A 599 -8.42 5.86 29.32
C PRO A 599 -7.24 6.28 28.44
N PRO A 600 -6.23 6.98 29.00
CA PRO A 600 -5.03 7.38 28.27
C PRO A 600 -4.35 6.16 27.63
N MET A 601 -3.96 6.29 26.36
CA MET A 601 -3.28 5.22 25.63
C MET A 601 -1.87 4.98 26.20
N ASP A 602 -1.52 3.71 26.38
CA ASP A 602 -0.16 3.32 26.74
C ASP A 602 0.74 3.35 25.50
N THR A 603 2.01 3.75 25.69
CA THR A 603 3.01 3.69 24.61
C THR A 603 3.61 2.29 24.55
N ILE A 604 3.19 1.49 23.57
CA ILE A 604 3.72 0.13 23.32
C ILE A 604 4.56 0.17 22.05
N MET A 605 5.84 -0.21 22.17
CA MET A 605 6.84 -0.12 21.08
C MET A 605 6.88 1.26 20.40
N GLY A 606 6.81 2.34 21.19
CA GLY A 606 6.94 3.71 20.69
C GLY A 606 5.69 4.32 20.05
N LYS A 607 4.56 3.60 20.00
CA LYS A 607 3.28 4.11 19.48
C LYS A 607 2.17 4.04 20.55
N PRO A 608 1.27 5.03 20.61
CA PRO A 608 0.12 4.99 21.51
C PRO A 608 -0.84 3.87 21.07
N ARG A 609 -1.29 3.05 22.01
CA ARG A 609 -2.22 1.93 21.75
C ARG A 609 -3.18 1.76 22.92
N ILE A 610 -4.31 1.12 22.60
CA ILE A 610 -5.26 0.60 23.60
C ILE A 610 -5.28 -0.92 23.49
N ALA A 611 -5.08 -1.61 24.61
CA ALA A 611 -5.23 -3.05 24.71
C ALA A 611 -6.70 -3.42 24.97
N ALA A 612 -7.12 -4.61 24.56
CA ALA A 612 -8.50 -5.05 24.78
C ALA A 612 -8.83 -5.16 26.29
N SER A 613 -7.82 -5.44 27.12
CA SER A 613 -7.92 -5.41 28.58
C SER A 613 -8.27 -4.02 29.14
N ASP A 614 -7.98 -2.94 28.42
CA ASP A 614 -8.24 -1.59 28.91
C ASP A 614 -9.75 -1.28 28.89
N PHE A 615 -10.53 -1.89 27.98
CA PHE A 615 -11.99 -1.82 28.04
C PHE A 615 -12.56 -2.56 29.26
N VAL A 616 -11.96 -3.71 29.63
CA VAL A 616 -12.31 -4.43 30.86
C VAL A 616 -11.93 -3.62 32.10
N ARG A 617 -10.77 -2.95 32.08
CA ARG A 617 -10.33 -2.04 33.15
C ARG A 617 -11.27 -0.84 33.27
N MET A 618 -11.66 -0.22 32.15
CA MET A 618 -12.62 0.88 32.10
C MET A 618 -13.96 0.51 32.72
N TRP A 619 -14.48 -0.68 32.42
CA TRP A 619 -15.68 -1.21 33.07
C TRP A 619 -15.48 -1.41 34.59
N ALA A 620 -14.37 -2.04 35.00
CA ALA A 620 -14.08 -2.33 36.40
C ALA A 620 -13.92 -1.06 37.24
N ASP A 621 -13.18 -0.08 36.71
CA ASP A 621 -12.93 1.21 37.35
C ASP A 621 -14.23 2.02 37.48
N GLY A 622 -15.06 2.06 36.42
CA GLY A 622 -16.37 2.71 36.46
C GLY A 622 -17.33 2.09 37.47
N ARG A 623 -17.32 0.75 37.61
CA ARG A 623 -18.06 0.04 38.67
C ARG A 623 -17.56 0.43 40.06
N ALA A 624 -16.25 0.54 40.25
CA ALA A 624 -15.63 0.85 41.54
C ALA A 624 -15.83 2.33 41.95
N SER A 625 -15.77 3.26 40.99
CA SER A 625 -15.98 4.70 41.22
C SER A 625 -17.44 5.09 41.38
N GLY A 626 -18.37 4.23 40.95
CA GLY A 626 -19.81 4.54 40.91
C GLY A 626 -20.22 5.41 39.72
N THR A 627 -19.36 5.53 38.71
CA THR A 627 -19.59 6.27 37.46
C THR A 627 -19.37 5.34 36.25
N PRO A 628 -20.20 4.28 36.09
CA PRO A 628 -20.01 3.32 35.01
C PRO A 628 -20.34 3.96 33.66
N GLN A 629 -19.47 3.72 32.68
CA GLN A 629 -19.74 3.99 31.26
C GLN A 629 -20.08 2.71 30.48
N LEU A 630 -19.71 1.56 31.05
CA LEU A 630 -19.97 0.22 30.52
C LEU A 630 -20.72 -0.61 31.56
N GLU A 631 -21.62 -1.49 31.10
CA GLU A 631 -22.19 -2.57 31.90
C GLU A 631 -21.67 -3.94 31.43
N LEU A 632 -21.53 -4.89 32.37
CA LEU A 632 -21.20 -6.27 32.02
C LEU A 632 -22.51 -7.02 31.71
N VAL A 633 -22.68 -7.42 30.45
CA VAL A 633 -23.86 -8.18 30.00
C VAL A 633 -23.68 -9.67 30.31
N ARG A 634 -22.53 -10.22 29.92
CA ARG A 634 -22.21 -11.64 30.11
C ARG A 634 -20.70 -11.85 30.12
N PHE A 635 -20.23 -12.84 30.87
CA PHE A 635 -18.84 -13.30 30.82
C PHE A 635 -18.77 -14.82 30.77
N LEU A 636 -18.23 -15.34 29.67
CA LEU A 636 -17.88 -16.75 29.52
C LEU A 636 -16.36 -16.86 29.66
N ASN A 637 -15.91 -17.46 30.76
CA ASN A 637 -14.52 -17.68 31.06
C ASN A 637 -14.03 -19.03 30.52
N PHE A 638 -12.75 -19.09 30.19
CA PHE A 638 -12.07 -20.32 29.84
C PHE A 638 -11.67 -21.09 31.11
N ASP A 639 -12.20 -22.31 31.28
CA ASP A 639 -11.72 -23.29 32.26
C ASP A 639 -10.72 -24.24 31.58
N GLU A 640 -9.44 -23.97 31.79
CA GLU A 640 -8.34 -24.69 31.15
C GLU A 640 -8.23 -26.16 31.56
N PRO A 641 -8.33 -26.53 32.86
CA PRO A 641 -8.40 -27.93 33.26
C PRO A 641 -9.56 -28.72 32.64
N ALA A 642 -10.74 -28.10 32.51
CA ALA A 642 -11.92 -28.76 31.96
C ALA A 642 -11.94 -28.75 30.41
N GLY A 643 -11.20 -27.84 29.79
CA GLY A 643 -11.23 -27.63 28.35
C GLY A 643 -12.59 -27.16 27.85
N THR A 644 -13.31 -26.37 28.67
CA THR A 644 -14.67 -25.88 28.38
C THR A 644 -14.80 -24.40 28.72
N SER A 645 -15.72 -23.70 28.06
CA SER A 645 -16.11 -22.35 28.46
C SER A 645 -17.23 -22.43 29.50
N VAL A 646 -17.12 -21.67 30.59
CA VAL A 646 -18.11 -21.61 31.68
C VAL A 646 -18.49 -20.18 31.98
N GLU A 647 -19.75 -19.95 32.33
CA GLU A 647 -20.18 -18.63 32.80
C GLU A 647 -19.50 -18.28 34.13
N ALA A 648 -19.01 -17.06 34.24
CA ALA A 648 -18.25 -16.59 35.39
C ALA A 648 -18.72 -15.20 35.86
N ASP A 649 -18.41 -14.88 37.11
CA ASP A 649 -18.84 -13.64 37.75
C ASP A 649 -17.91 -12.45 37.44
N ALA A 650 -18.37 -11.27 37.86
CA ALA A 650 -17.69 -10.01 37.66
C ALA A 650 -16.33 -9.96 38.37
N GLU A 651 -16.21 -10.59 39.53
CA GLU A 651 -14.97 -10.70 40.30
C GLU A 651 -13.94 -11.55 39.54
N THR A 652 -14.38 -12.63 38.90
CA THR A 652 -13.53 -13.45 38.01
C THR A 652 -13.08 -12.65 36.79
N LEU A 653 -13.93 -11.80 36.21
CA LEU A 653 -13.56 -10.93 35.09
C LEU A 653 -12.48 -9.91 35.51
N VAL A 654 -12.63 -9.25 36.66
CA VAL A 654 -11.59 -8.33 37.19
C VAL A 654 -10.27 -9.06 37.37
N ALA A 655 -10.30 -10.28 37.92
CA ALA A 655 -9.11 -11.09 38.09
C ALA A 655 -8.41 -11.45 36.77
N THR A 656 -9.04 -11.29 35.60
CA THR A 656 -8.39 -11.51 34.29
C THR A 656 -7.40 -10.41 33.91
N LEU A 657 -7.52 -9.20 34.47
CA LEU A 657 -6.61 -8.09 34.19
C LEU A 657 -5.16 -8.39 34.61
N ASP A 658 -4.99 -9.21 35.65
CA ASP A 658 -3.68 -9.65 36.15
C ASP A 658 -3.25 -11.01 35.57
N ARG A 659 -4.09 -11.67 34.76
CA ARG A 659 -3.78 -12.98 34.18
C ARG A 659 -2.88 -12.84 32.97
N SER A 660 -1.82 -13.64 32.95
CA SER A 660 -0.97 -13.80 31.77
C SER A 660 -1.74 -14.47 30.63
N ARG A 661 -1.40 -14.07 29.39
CA ARG A 661 -1.81 -14.77 28.17
C ARG A 661 -1.27 -16.19 28.06
N PHE A 662 -0.08 -16.42 28.64
CA PHE A 662 0.62 -17.69 28.53
C PHE A 662 0.13 -18.57 29.66
N THR A 663 -0.86 -19.37 29.37
CA THR A 663 -1.16 -20.50 30.24
C THR A 663 -0.16 -21.62 29.93
N LEU A 664 0.72 -21.90 30.89
CA LEU A 664 1.55 -23.09 30.86
C LEU A 664 0.62 -24.28 31.05
N LEU A 665 0.41 -25.07 29.99
CA LEU A 665 -0.08 -26.43 30.11
C LEU A 665 0.76 -27.12 31.19
N ASN A 666 0.17 -27.35 32.37
CA ASN A 666 0.66 -28.34 33.31
C ASN A 666 0.50 -29.70 32.61
N LEU A 667 1.54 -30.10 31.88
CA LEU A 667 1.73 -31.49 31.48
C LEU A 667 2.12 -32.26 32.73
N ASN A 668 1.13 -32.73 33.47
CA ASN A 668 1.24 -33.94 34.28
C ASN A 668 0.36 -35.01 33.66
#